data_AF-A0A480A2Y6-F1
#
_entry.id   AF-A0A480A2Y6-F1
#
_cell.length_a   1.000
_cell.length_b   1.000
_cell.length_c   1.000
_cell.angle_alpha   90.00
_cell.angle_beta   90.00
_cell.angle_gamma   90.00
#
_symmetry.space_group_name_H-M   'P 1'
#
loop_
_entity.id
_entity.type
_entity.pdbx_description
1 polymer ?
#
loop_
_entity_poly.entity_id
_entity_poly.type
_entity_poly.pdbx_seq_one_letter_code
_entity_poly.pdbx_strand_id
1 'polypeptide(L)'
;MFDTFEKPFDSSLSGLGNSLIYPDKDPLNLNPTELGSQQLPFLNAPVDNAGNTLATARNVGTLTATQSFSDWIGRADTNDYYSFNVGTQSNFSLSLTGLSADADVQLLNSSGGVISGSHNWNNSSESITRQLTAGSYYVRVYRFSGNTNYSLSLNATATPVDNTLATARAVGALTGAQSFSDWVGSADTNDYYSFNVGTQSNFSLSLTGLSADADVQLLNSSGGVISSSENGGATSESITRQLAAGSYYVRVFQYDGDTTYSLSLNATATPVDNTLATARAVGALTGTQSFSDWVGSADTNDYYSFNVGTQSNFSLSLTGLSADADVQLLNSSGGVISSSENGGATSESITRQLAAGSYYVRVFQYDGDTTYSLSLNATEVTPTPTPTPTPTPTPTPTPTPTPTPTPTPDWYSQNLVDAQIITLTSSLAADGNLSRNDMISIFRDAQDGSVIDANELTDLRTIVANSSLFTMADHVRVLSNKIANGDPANPRSGFGNLSAGSSATQMENLIGKWFLGNDRPDTGYTYSYVSGSLFQNGLSADDIYQGAVGDCYYVATLSSIAQEQPSYIENMFIDNGDNTFTVRFFNNGVADYVTVDRYLPTYGGYAVYAGWGGGASTSTNNELWVALAEKAYAQLAESGWSRTYSGTQNNSYAAIEGGWMDVVIRQVTGLSATSQSVNNMTQNQLINLVNSNQILTAGFVYGGGFGVVNGHAYTITAYNATNGTFYLRNPWGTSHANVTWSQLLSLGAIIQWSNV
;
A
#
# COMPACT_ATOMS: atom_id res chain seq x y z
N MET A 1 -11.64 6.83 67.58
CA MET A 1 -12.63 7.85 67.19
C MET A 1 -12.38 8.08 65.70
N PHE A 2 -12.99 7.36 64.75
CA PHE A 2 -14.31 6.71 64.72
C PHE A 2 -15.46 7.68 65.03
N ASP A 3 -16.01 8.30 63.99
CA ASP A 3 -17.38 8.04 63.47
C ASP A 3 -17.38 8.49 61.99
N THR A 4 -17.67 7.71 60.93
CA THR A 4 -18.91 7.04 60.48
C THR A 4 -20.16 7.92 60.40
N PHE A 5 -20.66 8.19 59.18
CA PHE A 5 -21.91 7.59 58.64
C PHE A 5 -22.27 8.16 57.24
N GLU A 6 -22.28 7.31 56.21
CA GLU A 6 -23.13 7.50 55.02
C GLU A 6 -24.56 7.01 55.33
N LYS A 7 -25.59 7.60 54.70
CA LYS A 7 -26.82 6.87 54.30
C LYS A 7 -27.52 7.53 53.10
N PRO A 8 -28.33 6.75 52.33
CA PRO A 8 -28.62 7.06 50.93
C PRO A 8 -30.07 7.50 50.66
N PHE A 9 -30.37 7.82 49.39
CA PHE A 9 -31.74 8.02 48.90
C PHE A 9 -32.37 6.72 48.38
N ASP A 10 -33.69 6.65 48.53
CA ASP A 10 -34.57 5.49 48.30
C ASP A 10 -35.15 5.47 46.87
N SER A 11 -35.36 4.28 46.32
CA SER A 11 -36.16 4.04 45.11
C SER A 11 -37.09 2.85 45.31
N SER A 12 -38.38 3.15 45.52
CA SER A 12 -39.41 2.15 45.78
C SER A 12 -39.83 1.40 44.52
N LEU A 13 -39.68 0.07 44.49
CA LEU A 13 -40.51 -0.84 43.69
C LEU A 13 -40.51 -2.25 44.30
N SER A 14 -41.69 -2.75 44.65
CA SER A 14 -41.89 -4.03 45.33
C SER A 14 -42.46 -5.09 44.38
N GLY A 15 -41.86 -6.29 44.32
CA GLY A 15 -42.41 -7.39 43.51
C GLY A 15 -41.56 -8.65 43.42
N LEU A 16 -41.59 -9.46 44.49
CA LEU A 16 -41.28 -10.91 44.61
C LEU A 16 -41.23 -11.71 43.27
N GLY A 17 -40.38 -12.72 43.04
CA GLY A 17 -39.34 -13.33 43.87
C GLY A 17 -39.10 -14.83 43.54
N ASN A 18 -37.90 -15.18 43.06
CA ASN A 18 -37.21 -16.49 43.06
C ASN A 18 -37.83 -17.76 42.39
N SER A 19 -37.33 -18.07 41.18
CA SER A 19 -36.30 -19.11 40.86
C SER A 19 -36.40 -20.60 41.31
N LEU A 20 -36.03 -21.48 40.36
CA LEU A 20 -35.43 -22.85 40.43
C LEU A 20 -36.28 -24.13 40.20
N ILE A 21 -35.98 -24.77 39.05
CA ILE A 21 -35.73 -26.23 38.82
C ILE A 21 -36.93 -27.21 38.57
N TYR A 22 -36.76 -28.01 37.50
CA TYR A 22 -37.55 -29.16 36.96
C TYR A 22 -37.42 -30.47 37.81
N PRO A 23 -38.05 -31.65 37.51
CA PRO A 23 -38.91 -32.04 36.36
C PRO A 23 -40.19 -32.91 36.63
N ASP A 24 -41.02 -33.04 35.57
CA ASP A 24 -41.76 -34.24 35.06
C ASP A 24 -42.84 -35.00 35.89
N LYS A 25 -44.10 -35.02 35.37
CA LYS A 25 -44.87 -36.25 34.98
C LYS A 25 -46.34 -35.99 34.52
N ASP A 26 -46.71 -36.64 33.41
CA ASP A 26 -48.06 -36.84 32.81
C ASP A 26 -48.86 -37.94 33.61
N PRO A 27 -50.11 -38.41 33.29
CA PRO A 27 -51.08 -38.04 32.22
C PRO A 27 -52.61 -37.95 32.57
N LEU A 28 -53.38 -37.39 31.60
CA LEU A 28 -54.74 -37.74 31.09
C LEU A 28 -55.98 -37.93 32.02
N ASN A 29 -57.12 -37.28 31.68
CA ASN A 29 -58.35 -37.96 31.17
C ASN A 29 -59.41 -36.98 30.55
N LEU A 30 -60.26 -37.49 29.66
CA LEU A 30 -61.32 -36.82 28.86
C LEU A 30 -62.72 -36.90 29.57
N ASN A 31 -63.78 -36.16 29.22
CA ASN A 31 -64.62 -36.39 28.02
C ASN A 31 -65.69 -35.28 27.76
N PRO A 32 -66.33 -35.24 26.56
CA PRO A 32 -67.14 -34.12 26.04
C PRO A 32 -68.65 -34.39 25.92
N THR A 33 -69.45 -33.35 25.56
CA THR A 33 -70.55 -33.43 24.56
C THR A 33 -71.16 -32.05 24.27
N GLU A 34 -70.98 -31.50 23.06
CA GLU A 34 -72.03 -31.26 22.03
C GLU A 34 -71.44 -30.49 20.84
N LEU A 35 -71.96 -30.75 19.63
CA LEU A 35 -71.27 -30.50 18.36
C LEU A 35 -72.13 -29.66 17.42
N GLY A 36 -71.54 -28.62 16.81
CA GLY A 36 -72.21 -27.69 15.89
C GLY A 36 -71.38 -27.33 14.67
N SER A 37 -71.01 -28.34 13.87
CA SER A 37 -70.54 -28.25 12.47
C SER A 37 -69.80 -26.96 12.03
N GLN A 38 -68.49 -26.93 12.25
CA GLN A 38 -67.56 -26.31 11.29
C GLN A 38 -66.55 -27.35 10.80
N GLN A 39 -66.12 -27.17 9.56
CA GLN A 39 -65.20 -28.06 8.85
C GLN A 39 -63.85 -28.11 9.58
N LEU A 40 -63.45 -29.31 10.02
CA LEU A 40 -62.24 -29.50 10.83
C LEU A 40 -60.99 -29.04 10.05
N PRO A 41 -60.08 -28.27 10.68
CA PRO A 41 -58.75 -28.07 10.12
C PRO A 41 -58.02 -29.42 10.09
N PHE A 42 -57.18 -29.64 9.07
CA PHE A 42 -56.38 -30.86 8.98
C PHE A 42 -55.34 -30.88 10.11
N LEU A 43 -55.58 -31.67 11.16
CA LEU A 43 -54.55 -31.97 12.15
C LEU A 43 -53.37 -32.70 11.48
N ASN A 44 -52.16 -32.35 11.88
CA ASN A 44 -50.86 -32.86 11.39
C ASN A 44 -50.40 -32.38 10.00
N ALA A 45 -50.52 -31.07 9.72
CA ALA A 45 -49.48 -30.41 8.93
C ALA A 45 -48.24 -30.21 9.82
N PRO A 46 -47.00 -30.42 9.32
CA PRO A 46 -45.78 -29.98 10.00
C PRO A 46 -45.75 -28.45 10.20
N VAL A 47 -44.80 -27.96 10.99
CA VAL A 47 -44.61 -26.52 11.20
C VAL A 47 -43.99 -25.91 9.94
N ASP A 48 -44.73 -25.04 9.26
CA ASP A 48 -44.25 -24.14 8.19
C ASP A 48 -43.23 -23.15 8.78
N ASN A 49 -42.00 -23.14 8.25
CA ASN A 49 -40.97 -22.15 8.61
C ASN A 49 -40.57 -21.24 7.43
N ALA A 50 -41.27 -21.32 6.29
CA ALA A 50 -40.94 -20.61 5.05
C ALA A 50 -42.19 -20.34 4.20
N GLY A 51 -42.92 -19.27 4.51
CA GLY A 51 -44.30 -19.09 4.02
C GLY A 51 -44.51 -18.99 2.51
N ASN A 52 -45.76 -19.25 2.11
CA ASN A 52 -46.25 -19.48 0.73
C ASN A 52 -46.18 -18.32 -0.29
N THR A 53 -45.52 -17.20 0.03
CA THR A 53 -45.41 -16.03 -0.86
C THR A 53 -44.07 -15.31 -0.71
N LEU A 54 -43.67 -14.53 -1.74
CA LEU A 54 -42.48 -13.65 -1.68
C LEU A 54 -42.48 -12.70 -0.48
N ALA A 55 -43.67 -12.22 -0.04
CA ALA A 55 -43.82 -11.31 1.09
C ALA A 55 -43.71 -12.00 2.45
N THR A 56 -43.90 -13.32 2.50
CA THR A 56 -43.80 -14.17 3.69
C THR A 56 -42.57 -15.07 3.66
N ALA A 57 -41.63 -14.81 2.74
CA ALA A 57 -40.45 -15.63 2.54
C ALA A 57 -39.55 -15.64 3.78
N ARG A 58 -38.99 -16.80 4.10
CA ARG A 58 -37.97 -16.95 5.15
C ARG A 58 -36.73 -16.17 4.77
N ASN A 59 -36.35 -15.19 5.58
CA ASN A 59 -35.14 -14.41 5.36
C ASN A 59 -33.90 -15.20 5.78
N VAL A 60 -33.05 -15.52 4.80
CA VAL A 60 -31.76 -16.21 4.96
C VAL A 60 -30.61 -15.23 5.23
N GLY A 61 -30.79 -13.95 4.89
CA GLY A 61 -29.75 -12.94 4.93
C GLY A 61 -28.79 -13.02 3.73
N THR A 62 -27.59 -12.47 3.90
CA THR A 62 -26.53 -12.56 2.88
C THR A 62 -25.85 -13.93 2.94
N LEU A 63 -25.75 -14.63 1.81
CA LEU A 63 -25.01 -15.89 1.73
C LEU A 63 -23.50 -15.60 1.78
N THR A 64 -22.86 -15.95 2.90
CA THR A 64 -21.40 -15.90 3.11
C THR A 64 -20.76 -17.27 3.34
N ALA A 65 -21.60 -18.31 3.43
CA ALA A 65 -21.25 -19.72 3.54
C ALA A 65 -22.49 -20.55 3.15
N THR A 66 -22.32 -21.87 3.00
CA THR A 66 -23.43 -22.80 2.77
C THR A 66 -24.43 -22.77 3.94
N GLN A 67 -25.69 -22.46 3.65
CA GLN A 67 -26.81 -22.46 4.59
C GLN A 67 -27.78 -23.59 4.27
N SER A 68 -28.15 -24.37 5.29
CA SER A 68 -29.03 -25.53 5.15
C SER A 68 -30.33 -25.37 5.94
N PHE A 69 -31.44 -25.75 5.33
CA PHE A 69 -32.79 -25.67 5.89
C PHE A 69 -33.51 -27.00 5.70
N SER A 70 -34.47 -27.30 6.57
CA SER A 70 -35.38 -28.43 6.39
C SER A 70 -36.80 -27.96 6.68
N ASP A 71 -37.74 -28.35 5.82
CA ASP A 71 -39.14 -27.96 5.87
C ASP A 71 -40.00 -29.01 5.12
N TRP A 72 -41.29 -28.72 4.92
CA TRP A 72 -42.24 -29.66 4.31
C TRP A 72 -43.23 -28.96 3.39
N ILE A 73 -43.49 -29.59 2.24
CA ILE A 73 -44.55 -29.18 1.30
C ILE A 73 -45.56 -30.32 1.05
N GLY A 74 -46.81 -29.94 0.86
CA GLY A 74 -47.93 -30.84 0.65
C GLY A 74 -49.22 -30.11 0.27
N ARG A 75 -50.37 -30.76 0.48
CA ARG A 75 -51.67 -30.16 0.09
C ARG A 75 -52.13 -28.98 0.94
N ALA A 76 -51.60 -28.86 2.16
CA ALA A 76 -51.89 -27.75 3.07
C ALA A 76 -50.88 -26.60 2.95
N ASP A 77 -49.69 -26.90 2.43
CA ASP A 77 -48.55 -26.00 2.34
C ASP A 77 -47.88 -26.22 0.98
N THR A 78 -48.09 -25.31 0.04
CA THR A 78 -47.88 -25.62 -1.39
C THR A 78 -46.59 -25.09 -1.98
N ASN A 79 -45.97 -24.11 -1.31
CA ASN A 79 -44.76 -23.43 -1.75
C ASN A 79 -44.01 -22.92 -0.53
N ASP A 80 -42.70 -23.05 -0.55
CA ASP A 80 -41.85 -22.47 0.47
C ASP A 80 -40.92 -21.45 -0.18
N TYR A 81 -41.00 -20.20 0.28
CA TYR A 81 -40.17 -19.13 -0.23
C TYR A 81 -39.04 -18.78 0.74
N TYR A 82 -37.84 -18.65 0.21
CA TYR A 82 -36.63 -18.22 0.91
C TYR A 82 -36.11 -16.96 0.22
N SER A 83 -35.77 -15.92 0.97
CA SER A 83 -35.17 -14.69 0.46
C SER A 83 -33.72 -14.57 0.92
N PHE A 84 -32.82 -14.20 0.01
CA PHE A 84 -31.39 -14.10 0.30
C PHE A 84 -30.73 -12.98 -0.50
N ASN A 85 -29.58 -12.52 -0.02
CA ASN A 85 -28.74 -11.54 -0.71
C ASN A 85 -27.41 -12.17 -1.13
N VAL A 86 -26.87 -11.65 -2.23
CA VAL A 86 -25.50 -11.89 -2.70
C VAL A 86 -24.78 -10.54 -2.69
N GLY A 87 -23.63 -10.44 -2.02
CA GLY A 87 -22.95 -9.15 -1.79
C GLY A 87 -22.08 -8.66 -2.96
N THR A 88 -21.59 -9.59 -3.77
CA THR A 88 -20.70 -9.40 -4.93
C THR A 88 -21.18 -10.31 -6.07
N GLN A 89 -20.56 -10.27 -7.25
CA GLN A 89 -20.79 -11.31 -8.26
C GLN A 89 -20.44 -12.68 -7.62
N SER A 90 -21.28 -13.71 -7.77
CA SER A 90 -21.06 -15.01 -7.13
C SER A 90 -21.59 -16.19 -7.93
N ASN A 91 -20.88 -17.31 -7.86
CA ASN A 91 -21.37 -18.61 -8.27
C ASN A 91 -22.32 -19.16 -7.20
N PHE A 92 -23.61 -19.04 -7.45
CA PHE A 92 -24.67 -19.57 -6.61
C PHE A 92 -24.97 -21.03 -6.94
N SER A 93 -25.11 -21.85 -5.91
CA SER A 93 -25.58 -23.23 -6.02
C SER A 93 -26.69 -23.53 -5.01
N LEU A 94 -27.63 -24.35 -5.45
CA LEU A 94 -28.77 -24.84 -4.70
C LEU A 94 -28.85 -26.36 -4.84
N SER A 95 -29.19 -27.05 -3.75
CA SER A 95 -29.56 -28.46 -3.76
C SER A 95 -30.78 -28.71 -2.87
N LEU A 96 -31.77 -29.43 -3.40
CA LEU A 96 -32.96 -29.89 -2.68
C LEU A 96 -32.92 -31.42 -2.58
N THR A 97 -32.88 -31.95 -1.37
CA THR A 97 -32.66 -33.39 -1.09
C THR A 97 -33.66 -33.91 -0.06
N GLY A 98 -33.62 -35.21 0.23
CA GLY A 98 -34.45 -35.83 1.27
C GLY A 98 -35.92 -36.03 0.88
N LEU A 99 -36.24 -35.94 -0.42
CA LEU A 99 -37.60 -36.05 -0.92
C LEU A 99 -38.19 -37.45 -0.77
N SER A 100 -39.46 -37.52 -0.38
CA SER A 100 -40.32 -38.71 -0.38
C SER A 100 -41.43 -38.65 -1.44
N ALA A 101 -41.60 -37.50 -2.09
CA ALA A 101 -42.50 -37.28 -3.22
C ALA A 101 -41.96 -36.15 -4.12
N ASP A 102 -42.72 -35.76 -5.14
CA ASP A 102 -42.26 -34.95 -6.26
C ASP A 102 -42.37 -33.45 -5.98
N ALA A 103 -41.24 -32.74 -6.04
CA ALA A 103 -41.11 -31.33 -5.69
C ALA A 103 -40.07 -30.63 -6.57
N ASP A 104 -40.49 -29.53 -7.18
CA ASP A 104 -39.68 -28.69 -8.04
C ASP A 104 -39.02 -27.55 -7.25
N VAL A 105 -38.00 -26.93 -7.84
CA VAL A 105 -37.39 -25.71 -7.30
C VAL A 105 -37.15 -24.65 -8.37
N GLN A 106 -37.36 -23.39 -8.01
CA GLN A 106 -37.11 -22.21 -8.84
C GLN A 106 -36.23 -21.18 -8.12
N LEU A 107 -35.30 -20.59 -8.88
CA LEU A 107 -34.54 -19.40 -8.51
C LEU A 107 -35.18 -18.19 -9.19
N LEU A 108 -35.45 -17.14 -8.43
CA LEU A 108 -36.21 -15.96 -8.83
C LEU A 108 -35.41 -14.66 -8.57
N ASN A 109 -35.66 -13.64 -9.39
CA ASN A 109 -35.14 -12.29 -9.16
C ASN A 109 -35.93 -11.54 -8.07
N SER A 110 -35.47 -10.35 -7.69
CA SER A 110 -36.10 -9.49 -6.67
C SER A 110 -37.56 -9.11 -6.95
N SER A 111 -38.02 -9.21 -8.20
CA SER A 111 -39.41 -8.95 -8.61
C SER A 111 -40.26 -10.22 -8.75
N GLY A 112 -39.73 -11.39 -8.37
CA GLY A 112 -40.41 -12.69 -8.47
C GLY A 112 -40.37 -13.35 -9.85
N GLY A 113 -39.64 -12.79 -10.82
CA GLY A 113 -39.45 -13.39 -12.15
C GLY A 113 -38.48 -14.56 -12.10
N VAL A 114 -38.80 -15.67 -12.78
CA VAL A 114 -37.96 -16.89 -12.79
C VAL A 114 -36.65 -16.65 -13.55
N ILE A 115 -35.52 -16.91 -12.88
CA ILE A 115 -34.17 -16.93 -13.46
C ILE A 115 -33.82 -18.35 -13.94
N SER A 116 -34.15 -19.37 -13.14
CA SER A 116 -33.90 -20.77 -13.47
C SER A 116 -34.83 -21.69 -12.67
N GLY A 117 -35.07 -22.90 -13.18
CA GLY A 117 -35.82 -23.96 -12.48
C GLY A 117 -35.14 -25.32 -12.62
N SER A 118 -35.55 -26.26 -11.77
CA SER A 118 -35.17 -27.67 -11.82
C SER A 118 -36.41 -28.52 -11.49
N HIS A 119 -36.60 -29.60 -12.25
CA HIS A 119 -37.87 -30.32 -12.43
C HIS A 119 -37.64 -31.83 -12.67
N ASN A 120 -36.85 -32.48 -11.83
CA ASN A 120 -36.50 -33.90 -11.97
C ASN A 120 -37.62 -34.78 -11.40
N TRP A 121 -37.97 -35.85 -12.12
CA TRP A 121 -39.20 -36.60 -11.81
C TRP A 121 -39.10 -37.42 -10.52
N ASN A 122 -40.26 -37.61 -9.88
CA ASN A 122 -40.44 -38.38 -8.64
C ASN A 122 -39.65 -37.77 -7.48
N ASN A 123 -39.05 -38.59 -6.62
CA ASN A 123 -38.30 -38.12 -5.45
C ASN A 123 -36.80 -37.89 -5.74
N SER A 124 -36.46 -37.51 -6.98
CA SER A 124 -35.10 -37.16 -7.39
C SER A 124 -34.67 -35.87 -6.69
N SER A 125 -33.38 -35.69 -6.42
CA SER A 125 -32.90 -34.43 -5.83
C SER A 125 -32.81 -33.32 -6.87
N GLU A 126 -33.28 -32.12 -6.54
CA GLU A 126 -33.15 -30.96 -7.41
C GLU A 126 -31.83 -30.23 -7.20
N SER A 127 -31.35 -29.58 -8.25
CA SER A 127 -30.23 -28.64 -8.14
C SER A 127 -30.30 -27.52 -9.16
N ILE A 128 -29.77 -26.34 -8.79
CA ILE A 128 -29.60 -25.19 -9.67
C ILE A 128 -28.19 -24.62 -9.42
N THR A 129 -27.44 -24.34 -10.49
CA THR A 129 -26.20 -23.55 -10.44
C THR A 129 -26.31 -22.37 -11.40
N ARG A 130 -26.05 -21.15 -10.90
CA ARG A 130 -26.10 -19.91 -11.68
C ARG A 130 -25.11 -18.90 -11.13
N GLN A 131 -24.49 -18.12 -12.00
CA GLN A 131 -23.81 -16.89 -11.58
C GLN A 131 -24.87 -15.83 -11.29
N LEU A 132 -24.74 -15.11 -10.18
CA LEU A 132 -25.62 -14.02 -9.76
C LEU A 132 -24.79 -12.76 -9.54
N THR A 133 -25.26 -11.64 -10.06
CA THR A 133 -24.75 -10.30 -9.71
C THR A 133 -25.05 -9.98 -8.24
N ALA A 134 -24.38 -8.98 -7.67
CA ALA A 134 -24.75 -8.46 -6.36
C ALA A 134 -26.24 -8.02 -6.35
N GLY A 135 -27.01 -8.44 -5.33
CA GLY A 135 -28.45 -8.16 -5.27
C GLY A 135 -29.25 -9.13 -4.40
N SER A 136 -30.58 -8.94 -4.41
CA SER A 136 -31.55 -9.75 -3.65
C SER A 136 -32.29 -10.72 -4.56
N TYR A 137 -32.46 -11.95 -4.08
CA TYR A 137 -33.00 -13.08 -4.83
C TYR A 137 -33.94 -13.92 -3.95
N TYR A 138 -34.73 -14.78 -4.60
CA TYR A 138 -35.58 -15.73 -3.90
C TYR A 138 -35.41 -17.15 -4.44
N VAL A 139 -35.56 -18.13 -3.57
CA VAL A 139 -35.80 -19.53 -3.92
C VAL A 139 -37.24 -19.85 -3.61
N ARG A 140 -37.90 -20.57 -4.52
CA ARG A 140 -39.22 -21.16 -4.32
C ARG A 140 -39.09 -22.67 -4.48
N VAL A 141 -39.26 -23.40 -3.39
CA VAL A 141 -39.54 -24.84 -3.43
C VAL A 141 -41.05 -24.98 -3.60
N TYR A 142 -41.54 -25.85 -4.49
CA TYR A 142 -42.99 -26.02 -4.64
C TYR A 142 -43.39 -27.45 -5.02
N ARG A 143 -44.58 -27.81 -4.59
CA ARG A 143 -45.11 -29.17 -4.70
C ARG A 143 -45.56 -29.49 -6.12
N PHE A 144 -44.95 -30.50 -6.73
CA PHE A 144 -45.45 -31.13 -7.96
C PHE A 144 -46.46 -32.25 -7.62
N SER A 145 -46.05 -33.28 -6.87
CA SER A 145 -46.91 -34.42 -6.50
C SER A 145 -46.60 -35.04 -5.12
N GLY A 146 -47.58 -35.76 -4.55
CA GLY A 146 -47.51 -36.29 -3.19
C GLY A 146 -47.39 -35.22 -2.10
N ASN A 147 -46.85 -35.55 -0.93
CA ASN A 147 -46.43 -34.63 0.13
C ASN A 147 -44.99 -35.04 0.51
N THR A 148 -44.12 -34.10 0.81
CA THR A 148 -42.70 -34.39 1.06
C THR A 148 -42.06 -33.44 2.06
N ASN A 149 -41.22 -33.99 2.95
CA ASN A 149 -40.19 -33.19 3.61
C ASN A 149 -39.08 -32.91 2.60
N TYR A 150 -38.22 -31.93 2.88
CA TYR A 150 -37.00 -31.72 2.12
C TYR A 150 -35.86 -31.18 3.01
N SER A 151 -34.66 -31.21 2.46
CA SER A 151 -33.48 -30.50 2.95
C SER A 151 -32.94 -29.62 1.82
N LEU A 152 -33.02 -28.31 1.99
CA LEU A 152 -32.58 -27.27 1.05
C LEU A 152 -31.22 -26.74 1.50
N SER A 153 -30.21 -26.83 0.62
CA SER A 153 -28.90 -26.23 0.81
C SER A 153 -28.69 -25.12 -0.20
N LEU A 154 -28.27 -23.94 0.28
CA LEU A 154 -27.98 -22.74 -0.51
C LEU A 154 -26.53 -22.31 -0.27
N ASN A 155 -25.76 -22.08 -1.33
CA ASN A 155 -24.42 -21.51 -1.24
C ASN A 155 -24.24 -20.42 -2.31
N ALA A 156 -23.44 -19.41 -2.02
CA ALA A 156 -22.95 -18.45 -2.99
C ALA A 156 -21.46 -18.21 -2.72
N THR A 157 -20.61 -18.64 -3.64
CA THR A 157 -19.18 -18.35 -3.59
C THR A 157 -18.91 -17.14 -4.45
N ALA A 158 -18.39 -16.05 -3.87
CA ALA A 158 -17.99 -14.88 -4.62
C ALA A 158 -17.03 -15.27 -5.75
N THR A 159 -17.26 -14.76 -6.96
CA THR A 159 -16.22 -14.81 -7.99
C THR A 159 -15.13 -13.81 -7.60
N PRO A 160 -13.86 -14.06 -7.98
CA PRO A 160 -12.87 -13.01 -8.03
C PRO A 160 -13.42 -11.77 -8.77
N VAL A 161 -12.91 -10.59 -8.40
CA VAL A 161 -13.31 -9.32 -9.03
C VAL A 161 -12.09 -8.75 -9.73
N ASP A 162 -11.44 -9.51 -10.60
CA ASP A 162 -10.14 -9.21 -11.19
C ASP A 162 -10.13 -9.21 -12.73
N ASN A 163 -11.29 -9.15 -13.39
CA ASN A 163 -11.40 -9.05 -14.85
C ASN A 163 -10.91 -7.75 -15.51
N THR A 164 -10.31 -6.82 -14.76
CA THR A 164 -9.81 -5.54 -15.28
C THR A 164 -8.49 -5.14 -14.62
N LEU A 165 -7.66 -4.33 -15.30
CA LEU A 165 -6.45 -3.77 -14.67
C LEU A 165 -6.74 -3.01 -13.37
N ALA A 166 -7.85 -2.27 -13.30
CA ALA A 166 -8.21 -1.46 -12.15
C ALA A 166 -8.63 -2.31 -10.92
N THR A 167 -9.03 -3.56 -11.15
CA THR A 167 -9.47 -4.48 -10.10
C THR A 167 -8.54 -5.69 -9.96
N ALA A 168 -7.38 -5.67 -10.63
CA ALA A 168 -6.42 -6.74 -10.66
C ALA A 168 -5.98 -7.18 -9.26
N ARG A 169 -5.95 -8.50 -9.03
CA ARG A 169 -5.53 -9.12 -7.78
C ARG A 169 -4.10 -8.74 -7.42
N ALA A 170 -3.93 -8.03 -6.31
CA ALA A 170 -2.63 -7.58 -5.83
C ALA A 170 -1.77 -8.76 -5.33
N VAL A 171 -0.71 -9.08 -6.09
CA VAL A 171 0.35 -10.01 -5.70
C VAL A 171 1.41 -9.31 -4.84
N GLY A 172 1.62 -8.01 -5.07
CA GLY A 172 2.66 -7.23 -4.39
C GLY A 172 4.05 -7.44 -5.00
N ALA A 173 5.11 -7.28 -4.20
CA ALA A 173 6.48 -7.44 -4.66
C ALA A 173 6.84 -8.93 -4.81
N LEU A 174 7.32 -9.33 -6.00
CA LEU A 174 7.84 -10.69 -6.23
C LEU A 174 9.24 -10.83 -5.64
N THR A 175 9.32 -11.17 -4.34
CA THR A 175 10.56 -11.51 -3.63
C THR A 175 10.88 -13.01 -3.65
N GLY A 176 10.11 -13.78 -4.40
CA GLY A 176 10.22 -15.23 -4.59
C GLY A 176 8.96 -15.78 -5.26
N ALA A 177 8.97 -17.07 -5.64
CA ALA A 177 7.87 -17.69 -6.37
C ALA A 177 6.53 -17.63 -5.59
N GLN A 178 5.50 -17.10 -6.24
CA GLN A 178 4.12 -17.07 -5.78
C GLN A 178 3.27 -17.98 -6.66
N SER A 179 2.29 -18.68 -6.08
CA SER A 179 1.38 -19.54 -6.84
C SER A 179 -0.07 -19.27 -6.48
N PHE A 180 -0.92 -19.28 -7.51
CA PHE A 180 -2.35 -19.03 -7.47
C PHE A 180 -3.07 -20.15 -8.20
N SER A 181 -4.34 -20.38 -7.87
CA SER A 181 -5.20 -21.27 -8.65
C SER A 181 -6.57 -20.62 -8.75
N ASP A 182 -7.09 -20.57 -9.97
CA ASP A 182 -8.37 -19.95 -10.30
C ASP A 182 -8.94 -20.61 -11.57
N TRP A 183 -9.89 -19.96 -12.24
CA TRP A 183 -10.56 -20.48 -13.43
C TRP A 183 -10.94 -19.33 -14.37
N VAL A 184 -10.67 -19.51 -15.67
CA VAL A 184 -11.24 -18.65 -16.73
C VAL A 184 -12.28 -19.40 -17.54
N GLY A 185 -13.33 -18.71 -17.95
CA GLY A 185 -14.43 -19.28 -18.71
C GLY A 185 -15.41 -18.25 -19.24
N SER A 186 -16.50 -18.74 -19.83
CA SER A 186 -17.51 -17.93 -20.51
C SER A 186 -18.24 -16.92 -19.61
N ALA A 187 -18.18 -17.12 -18.29
CA ALA A 187 -18.73 -16.21 -17.28
C ALA A 187 -17.66 -15.44 -16.49
N ASP A 188 -16.37 -15.68 -16.78
CA ASP A 188 -15.20 -15.13 -16.10
C ASP A 188 -14.00 -15.11 -17.06
N THR A 189 -14.01 -14.13 -17.97
CA THR A 189 -13.24 -14.25 -19.23
C THR A 189 -11.75 -13.88 -19.09
N ASN A 190 -11.36 -13.28 -17.97
CA ASN A 190 -10.04 -12.70 -17.76
C ASN A 190 -9.71 -12.60 -16.27
N ASP A 191 -8.51 -12.96 -15.86
CA ASP A 191 -8.04 -12.77 -14.48
C ASP A 191 -6.75 -11.95 -14.52
N TYR A 192 -6.76 -10.77 -13.89
CA TYR A 192 -5.59 -9.89 -13.85
C TYR A 192 -4.90 -9.94 -12.49
N TYR A 193 -3.58 -10.09 -12.50
CA TYR A 193 -2.71 -10.14 -11.32
C TYR A 193 -1.71 -8.98 -11.40
N SER A 194 -1.70 -8.07 -10.42
CA SER A 194 -0.78 -6.93 -10.37
C SER A 194 0.41 -7.22 -9.46
N PHE A 195 1.63 -6.99 -9.94
CA PHE A 195 2.86 -7.29 -9.21
C PHE A 195 3.94 -6.23 -9.45
N ASN A 196 4.88 -6.14 -8.50
CA ASN A 196 6.02 -5.24 -8.56
C ASN A 196 7.34 -6.02 -8.56
N VAL A 197 8.32 -5.49 -9.28
CA VAL A 197 9.71 -5.96 -9.27
C VAL A 197 10.58 -4.81 -8.77
N GLY A 198 11.37 -5.03 -7.71
CA GLY A 198 12.12 -3.95 -7.03
C GLY A 198 13.45 -3.58 -7.69
N THR A 199 14.05 -4.52 -8.43
CA THR A 199 15.32 -4.37 -9.17
C THR A 199 15.20 -5.11 -10.51
N GLN A 200 16.13 -4.89 -11.44
CA GLN A 200 16.13 -5.67 -12.68
C GLN A 200 16.19 -7.18 -12.36
N SER A 201 15.27 -7.95 -12.94
CA SER A 201 15.02 -9.34 -12.58
C SER A 201 14.66 -10.19 -13.78
N ASN A 202 15.08 -11.46 -13.75
CA ASN A 202 14.56 -12.51 -14.61
C ASN A 202 13.20 -12.97 -14.08
N PHE A 203 12.14 -12.51 -14.72
CA PHE A 203 10.76 -12.91 -14.45
C PHE A 203 10.42 -14.18 -15.23
N SER A 204 9.77 -15.13 -14.55
CA SER A 204 9.15 -16.30 -15.17
C SER A 204 7.72 -16.50 -14.68
N LEU A 205 6.88 -16.91 -15.63
CA LEU A 205 5.49 -17.27 -15.45
C LEU A 205 5.28 -18.68 -15.98
N SER A 206 4.43 -19.47 -15.30
CA SER A 206 3.87 -20.70 -15.85
C SER A 206 2.38 -20.84 -15.50
N LEU A 207 1.55 -21.19 -16.48
CA LEU A 207 0.16 -21.57 -16.30
C LEU A 207 0.04 -23.08 -16.53
N THR A 208 -0.53 -23.81 -15.58
CA THR A 208 -0.62 -25.28 -15.61
C THR A 208 -2.01 -25.75 -15.15
N GLY A 209 -2.29 -27.06 -15.26
CA GLY A 209 -3.54 -27.63 -14.74
C GLY A 209 -4.79 -27.33 -15.57
N LEU A 210 -4.61 -26.94 -16.84
CA LEU A 210 -5.69 -26.65 -17.76
C LEU A 210 -6.51 -27.91 -18.14
N SER A 211 -7.81 -27.71 -18.36
CA SER A 211 -8.75 -28.69 -18.92
C SER A 211 -9.35 -28.24 -20.26
N ALA A 212 -9.23 -26.97 -20.60
CA ALA A 212 -9.58 -26.36 -21.89
C ALA A 212 -8.54 -25.25 -22.21
N ASP A 213 -8.80 -24.43 -23.23
CA ASP A 213 -7.82 -23.52 -23.84
C ASP A 213 -7.83 -22.13 -23.18
N ALA A 214 -6.69 -21.74 -22.60
CA ALA A 214 -6.51 -20.44 -21.93
C ALA A 214 -5.09 -19.90 -22.10
N ASP A 215 -5.03 -18.63 -22.46
CA ASP A 215 -3.81 -17.90 -22.82
C ASP A 215 -3.31 -17.02 -21.67
N VAL A 216 -2.06 -16.57 -21.77
CA VAL A 216 -1.46 -15.62 -20.82
C VAL A 216 -0.79 -14.45 -21.52
N GLN A 217 -0.93 -13.26 -20.92
CA GLN A 217 -0.25 -12.04 -21.30
C GLN A 217 0.49 -11.43 -20.11
N LEU A 218 1.72 -10.98 -20.36
CA LEU A 218 2.50 -10.10 -19.50
C LEU A 218 2.36 -8.67 -20.01
N LEU A 219 1.98 -7.74 -19.13
CA LEU A 219 1.61 -6.37 -19.44
C LEU A 219 2.46 -5.37 -18.64
N ASN A 220 2.70 -4.19 -19.21
CA ASN A 220 3.28 -3.05 -18.51
C ASN A 220 2.26 -2.34 -17.60
N SER A 221 2.73 -1.37 -16.80
CA SER A 221 1.90 -0.59 -15.88
C SER A 221 0.71 0.15 -16.51
N SER A 222 0.76 0.41 -17.82
CA SER A 222 -0.32 1.05 -18.60
C SER A 222 -1.23 0.06 -19.33
N GLY A 223 -1.06 -1.25 -19.12
CA GLY A 223 -1.83 -2.32 -19.79
C GLY A 223 -1.38 -2.66 -21.21
N GLY A 224 -0.24 -2.15 -21.67
CA GLY A 224 0.35 -2.55 -22.95
C GLY A 224 1.03 -3.91 -22.86
N VAL A 225 0.79 -4.80 -23.84
CA VAL A 225 1.36 -6.16 -23.88
C VAL A 225 2.89 -6.10 -24.09
N ILE A 226 3.62 -6.76 -23.19
CA ILE A 226 5.07 -7.00 -23.27
C ILE A 226 5.34 -8.36 -23.95
N SER A 227 4.54 -9.37 -23.62
CA SER A 227 4.63 -10.72 -24.19
C SER A 227 3.32 -11.48 -24.00
N SER A 228 3.05 -12.46 -24.87
CA SER A 228 2.03 -13.48 -24.65
C SER A 228 2.63 -14.90 -24.74
N SER A 229 1.84 -15.88 -24.32
CA SER A 229 1.96 -17.31 -24.65
C SER A 229 0.54 -17.80 -24.93
N GLU A 230 0.38 -18.51 -26.06
CA GLU A 230 -0.90 -18.83 -26.70
C GLU A 230 -0.89 -20.28 -27.25
N ASN A 231 -0.47 -21.29 -26.45
CA ASN A 231 -0.41 -22.69 -26.91
C ASN A 231 -1.77 -23.39 -26.75
N GLY A 232 -2.45 -23.62 -27.87
CA GLY A 232 -3.82 -24.15 -27.85
C GLY A 232 -4.04 -25.48 -27.11
N GLY A 233 -5.30 -25.67 -26.70
CA GLY A 233 -5.81 -26.78 -25.91
C GLY A 233 -5.38 -26.74 -24.45
N ALA A 234 -5.38 -27.89 -23.78
CA ALA A 234 -4.98 -28.01 -22.37
C ALA A 234 -3.44 -28.01 -22.18
N THR A 235 -2.70 -27.26 -23.03
CA THR A 235 -1.24 -27.14 -22.95
C THR A 235 -0.87 -26.19 -21.80
N SER A 236 0.36 -26.27 -21.28
CA SER A 236 0.80 -25.35 -20.22
C SER A 236 1.50 -24.13 -20.82
N GLU A 237 1.07 -22.94 -20.42
CA GLU A 237 1.67 -21.69 -20.88
C GLU A 237 2.90 -21.31 -20.07
N SER A 238 3.82 -20.58 -20.70
CA SER A 238 4.97 -20.00 -19.99
C SER A 238 5.50 -18.74 -20.66
N ILE A 239 5.93 -17.78 -19.84
CA ILE A 239 6.59 -16.56 -20.28
C ILE A 239 7.84 -16.35 -19.42
N THR A 240 9.01 -16.21 -20.05
CA THR A 240 10.23 -15.75 -19.38
C THR A 240 10.71 -14.45 -20.01
N ARG A 241 10.88 -13.40 -19.21
CA ARG A 241 11.34 -12.06 -19.65
C ARG A 241 12.22 -11.43 -18.59
N GLN A 242 13.21 -10.65 -19.01
CA GLN A 242 13.88 -9.72 -18.10
C GLN A 242 12.99 -8.49 -17.93
N LEU A 243 12.73 -8.10 -16.68
CA LEU A 243 11.94 -6.92 -16.33
C LEU A 243 12.82 -5.94 -15.57
N ALA A 244 12.70 -4.65 -15.89
CA ALA A 244 13.28 -3.58 -15.09
C ALA A 244 12.50 -3.41 -13.76
N ALA A 245 13.01 -2.60 -12.85
CA ALA A 245 12.26 -2.23 -11.66
C ALA A 245 10.96 -1.50 -12.05
N GLY A 246 9.83 -1.88 -11.47
CA GLY A 246 8.52 -1.29 -11.78
C GLY A 246 7.32 -2.19 -11.52
N SER A 247 6.15 -1.70 -11.91
CA SER A 247 4.86 -2.38 -11.77
C SER A 247 4.40 -3.00 -13.09
N TYR A 248 3.87 -4.22 -13.00
CA TYR A 248 3.49 -5.06 -14.12
C TYR A 248 2.17 -5.80 -13.82
N TYR A 249 1.54 -6.31 -14.86
CA TYR A 249 0.36 -7.15 -14.72
C TYR A 249 0.53 -8.45 -15.50
N VAL A 250 0.00 -9.54 -14.97
CA VAL A 250 -0.32 -10.75 -15.73
C VAL A 250 -1.82 -10.75 -16.00
N ARG A 251 -2.22 -11.16 -17.19
CA ARG A 251 -3.61 -11.46 -17.56
C ARG A 251 -3.67 -12.91 -18.01
N VAL A 252 -4.42 -13.74 -17.29
CA VAL A 252 -4.91 -15.03 -17.79
C VAL A 252 -6.23 -14.75 -18.50
N PHE A 253 -6.52 -15.38 -19.64
CA PHE A 253 -7.82 -15.19 -20.31
C PHE A 253 -8.26 -16.44 -21.07
N GLN A 254 -9.59 -16.63 -21.16
CA GLN A 254 -10.17 -17.75 -21.90
C GLN A 254 -9.89 -17.58 -23.40
N TYR A 255 -9.43 -18.66 -24.05
CA TYR A 255 -9.41 -18.77 -25.51
C TYR A 255 -10.57 -19.64 -26.02
N ASP A 256 -10.70 -20.89 -25.53
CA ASP A 256 -11.81 -21.79 -25.87
C ASP A 256 -12.13 -22.80 -24.75
N GLY A 257 -13.38 -22.82 -24.30
CA GLY A 257 -13.87 -23.69 -23.23
C GLY A 257 -13.48 -23.23 -21.81
N ASP A 258 -14.24 -23.67 -20.83
CA ASP A 258 -14.09 -23.25 -19.42
C ASP A 258 -12.98 -24.09 -18.75
N THR A 259 -11.97 -23.47 -18.13
CA THR A 259 -10.80 -24.17 -17.58
C THR A 259 -10.28 -23.61 -16.25
N THR A 260 -10.06 -24.51 -15.30
CA THR A 260 -9.26 -24.19 -14.09
C THR A 260 -7.80 -24.06 -14.46
N TYR A 261 -7.01 -23.37 -13.64
CA TYR A 261 -5.57 -23.30 -13.80
C TYR A 261 -4.82 -23.19 -12.46
N SER A 262 -3.51 -23.38 -12.53
CA SER A 262 -2.55 -23.01 -11.50
C SER A 262 -1.48 -22.11 -12.14
N LEU A 263 -1.43 -20.85 -11.70
CA LEU A 263 -0.53 -19.81 -12.15
C LEU A 263 0.64 -19.71 -11.17
N SER A 264 1.86 -19.80 -11.66
CA SER A 264 3.09 -19.56 -10.89
C SER A 264 3.82 -18.35 -11.44
N LEU A 265 4.16 -17.40 -10.57
CA LEU A 265 4.90 -16.18 -10.88
C LEU A 265 6.19 -16.15 -10.06
N ASN A 266 7.34 -15.94 -10.69
CA ASN A 266 8.61 -15.76 -10.01
C ASN A 266 9.39 -14.59 -10.63
N ALA A 267 10.14 -13.86 -9.81
CA ALA A 267 11.14 -12.91 -10.27
C ALA A 267 12.42 -13.13 -9.46
N THR A 268 13.50 -13.48 -10.13
CA THR A 268 14.84 -13.58 -9.52
C THR A 268 15.63 -12.35 -9.95
N ALA A 269 16.06 -11.52 -9.00
CA ALA A 269 16.92 -10.38 -9.28
C ALA A 269 18.17 -10.86 -10.04
N THR A 270 18.50 -10.21 -11.16
CA THR A 270 19.76 -10.47 -11.85
C THR A 270 20.91 -9.88 -11.05
N PRO A 271 22.05 -10.59 -10.88
CA PRO A 271 23.29 -9.98 -10.45
C PRO A 271 23.55 -8.70 -11.24
N VAL A 272 23.79 -7.61 -10.52
CA VAL A 272 23.99 -6.29 -11.13
C VAL A 272 25.50 -6.12 -11.30
N ASP A 273 26.10 -6.89 -12.21
CA ASP A 273 27.54 -6.90 -12.51
C ASP A 273 27.86 -7.13 -14.00
N ASN A 274 26.88 -7.07 -14.89
CA ASN A 274 27.03 -7.17 -16.37
C ASN A 274 27.84 -6.05 -17.06
N THR A 275 28.34 -5.06 -16.34
CA THR A 275 29.10 -3.94 -16.88
C THR A 275 30.25 -3.53 -15.97
N LEU A 276 31.24 -2.80 -16.50
CA LEU A 276 32.31 -2.23 -15.66
C LEU A 276 31.78 -1.29 -14.56
N ALA A 277 30.69 -0.55 -14.81
CA ALA A 277 30.11 0.38 -13.86
C ALA A 277 29.42 -0.35 -12.69
N THR A 278 28.93 -1.55 -12.94
CA THR A 278 28.20 -2.38 -11.96
C THR A 278 29.07 -3.47 -11.35
N ALA A 279 30.36 -3.56 -11.72
CA ALA A 279 31.24 -4.66 -11.38
C ALA A 279 31.35 -4.94 -9.87
N ARG A 280 31.06 -6.17 -9.46
CA ARG A 280 31.09 -6.66 -8.08
C ARG A 280 32.41 -6.33 -7.39
N ALA A 281 32.32 -5.54 -6.31
CA ALA A 281 33.50 -5.08 -5.59
C ALA A 281 34.15 -6.22 -4.77
N VAL A 282 35.33 -6.65 -5.21
CA VAL A 282 36.22 -7.57 -4.48
C VAL A 282 37.11 -6.83 -3.48
N GLY A 283 37.39 -5.55 -3.75
CA GLY A 283 38.28 -4.73 -2.92
C GLY A 283 39.76 -5.06 -3.12
N ALA A 284 40.57 -4.87 -2.08
CA ALA A 284 42.01 -5.12 -2.15
C ALA A 284 42.35 -6.62 -2.07
N LEU A 285 43.07 -7.16 -3.05
CA LEU A 285 43.53 -8.55 -3.04
C LEU A 285 44.72 -8.73 -2.09
N THR A 286 44.43 -8.88 -0.79
CA THR A 286 45.41 -9.20 0.27
C THR A 286 45.58 -10.71 0.51
N GLY A 287 44.90 -11.54 -0.28
CA GLY A 287 44.92 -13.00 -0.26
C GLY A 287 43.98 -13.58 -1.32
N THR A 288 43.86 -14.91 -1.40
CA THR A 288 42.95 -15.57 -2.34
C THR A 288 41.49 -15.28 -1.98
N GLN A 289 40.75 -14.69 -2.91
CA GLN A 289 39.30 -14.53 -2.87
C GLN A 289 38.65 -15.53 -3.83
N SER A 290 37.48 -16.06 -3.49
CA SER A 290 36.77 -17.01 -4.36
C SER A 290 35.28 -16.72 -4.41
N PHE A 291 34.71 -16.86 -5.61
CA PHE A 291 33.33 -16.57 -5.96
C PHE A 291 32.75 -17.74 -6.74
N SER A 292 31.43 -17.89 -6.72
CA SER A 292 30.72 -18.81 -7.59
C SER A 292 29.49 -18.10 -8.14
N ASP A 293 29.31 -18.17 -9.45
CA ASP A 293 28.20 -17.53 -10.17
C ASP A 293 27.92 -18.27 -11.49
N TRP A 294 27.20 -17.66 -12.42
CA TRP A 294 26.82 -18.25 -13.71
C TRP A 294 26.80 -17.20 -14.81
N VAL A 295 27.33 -17.55 -15.98
CA VAL A 295 27.13 -16.79 -17.22
C VAL A 295 26.29 -17.59 -18.21
N GLY A 296 25.43 -16.91 -18.96
CA GLY A 296 24.51 -17.50 -19.91
C GLY A 296 23.79 -16.50 -20.80
N SER A 297 22.84 -16.99 -21.57
CA SER A 297 22.13 -16.21 -22.59
C SER A 297 21.29 -15.04 -22.05
N ALA A 298 20.96 -15.06 -20.75
CA ALA A 298 20.31 -13.98 -20.02
C ALA A 298 21.25 -13.24 -19.04
N ASP A 299 22.50 -13.68 -18.94
CA ASP A 299 23.52 -13.13 -18.03
C ASP A 299 24.90 -13.23 -18.69
N THR A 300 25.13 -12.33 -19.64
CA THR A 300 26.20 -12.53 -20.63
C THR A 300 27.60 -12.24 -20.09
N ASN A 301 27.72 -11.53 -18.96
CA ASN A 301 29.00 -11.14 -18.37
C ASN A 301 28.90 -10.95 -16.86
N ASP A 302 29.95 -11.32 -16.14
CA ASP A 302 30.12 -10.94 -14.73
C ASP A 302 31.44 -10.17 -14.58
N TYR A 303 31.35 -8.91 -14.16
CA TYR A 303 32.51 -8.08 -13.90
C TYR A 303 32.83 -8.04 -12.40
N TYR A 304 34.08 -8.26 -12.04
CA TYR A 304 34.61 -8.20 -10.67
C TYR A 304 35.67 -7.10 -10.59
N SER A 305 35.48 -6.10 -9.73
CA SER A 305 36.41 -4.97 -9.57
C SER A 305 37.34 -5.20 -8.36
N PHE A 306 38.65 -5.03 -8.56
CA PHE A 306 39.65 -5.29 -7.52
C PHE A 306 40.84 -4.33 -7.56
N ASN A 307 41.51 -4.18 -6.42
CA ASN A 307 42.65 -3.31 -6.22
C ASN A 307 43.93 -4.10 -5.85
N VAL A 308 45.06 -3.65 -6.40
CA VAL A 308 46.40 -4.14 -6.10
C VAL A 308 47.20 -2.98 -5.48
N GLY A 309 47.63 -3.12 -4.22
CA GLY A 309 48.25 -2.02 -3.46
C GLY A 309 49.71 -1.74 -3.79
N THR A 310 50.47 -2.79 -4.12
CA THR A 310 51.88 -2.71 -4.56
C THR A 310 52.09 -3.65 -5.76
N GLN A 311 53.19 -3.51 -6.51
CA GLN A 311 53.44 -4.37 -7.67
C GLN A 311 53.41 -5.84 -7.26
N SER A 312 52.55 -6.64 -7.91
CA SER A 312 52.18 -7.99 -7.46
C SER A 312 52.08 -8.97 -8.62
N ASN A 313 52.36 -10.25 -8.35
CA ASN A 313 52.02 -11.35 -9.25
C ASN A 313 50.55 -11.72 -9.00
N PHE A 314 49.69 -11.38 -9.96
CA PHE A 314 48.27 -11.72 -10.00
C PHE A 314 48.05 -13.06 -10.70
N SER A 315 47.10 -13.84 -10.17
CA SER A 315 46.61 -15.08 -10.76
C SER A 315 45.09 -15.17 -10.63
N LEU A 316 44.40 -15.53 -11.71
CA LEU A 316 42.99 -15.91 -11.72
C LEU A 316 42.83 -17.35 -12.21
N SER A 317 41.86 -18.08 -11.67
CA SER A 317 41.38 -19.36 -12.21
C SER A 317 39.86 -19.41 -12.23
N LEU A 318 39.28 -19.85 -13.33
CA LEU A 318 37.85 -20.17 -13.49
C LEU A 318 37.73 -21.70 -13.58
N THR A 319 36.83 -22.29 -12.79
CA THR A 319 36.67 -23.75 -12.70
C THR A 319 35.20 -24.14 -12.58
N GLY A 320 34.88 -25.42 -12.68
CA GLY A 320 33.51 -25.93 -12.46
C GLY A 320 32.53 -25.70 -13.61
N LEU A 321 33.04 -25.39 -14.81
CA LEU A 321 32.23 -25.16 -16.01
C LEU A 321 31.46 -26.41 -16.46
N SER A 322 30.29 -26.17 -17.06
CA SER A 322 29.42 -27.14 -17.73
C SER A 322 29.20 -26.82 -19.22
N ALA A 323 29.47 -25.58 -19.63
CA ALA A 323 29.49 -25.10 -21.01
C ALA A 323 30.67 -24.12 -21.19
N ASP A 324 30.73 -23.39 -22.30
CA ASP A 324 31.90 -22.61 -22.73
C ASP A 324 31.83 -21.15 -22.23
N ALA A 325 32.81 -20.75 -21.41
CA ALA A 325 32.88 -19.41 -20.82
C ALA A 325 34.33 -18.92 -20.66
N ASP A 326 34.57 -17.72 -21.20
CA ASP A 326 35.88 -17.10 -21.31
C ASP A 326 36.15 -16.12 -20.15
N VAL A 327 37.43 -15.76 -19.96
CA VAL A 327 37.84 -14.73 -18.99
C VAL A 327 38.74 -13.65 -19.59
N GLN A 328 38.52 -12.41 -19.17
CA GLN A 328 39.35 -11.26 -19.48
C GLN A 328 39.81 -10.56 -18.20
N LEU A 329 41.10 -10.22 -18.15
CA LEU A 329 41.68 -9.29 -17.20
C LEU A 329 41.77 -7.91 -17.86
N LEU A 330 41.20 -6.89 -17.25
CA LEU A 330 41.02 -5.54 -17.78
C LEU A 330 41.74 -4.50 -16.89
N ASN A 331 42.18 -3.39 -17.51
CA ASN A 331 42.64 -2.21 -16.78
C ASN A 331 41.46 -1.36 -16.27
N SER A 332 41.76 -0.32 -15.48
CA SER A 332 40.75 0.60 -14.91
C SER A 332 39.88 1.35 -15.94
N SER A 333 40.26 1.35 -17.22
CA SER A 333 39.49 1.94 -18.33
C SER A 333 38.76 0.89 -19.18
N GLY A 334 38.70 -0.37 -18.75
CA GLY A 334 38.08 -1.48 -19.48
C GLY A 334 38.89 -2.03 -20.66
N GLY A 335 40.13 -1.59 -20.85
CA GLY A 335 41.03 -2.14 -21.86
C GLY A 335 41.57 -3.51 -21.46
N VAL A 336 41.48 -4.50 -22.35
CA VAL A 336 41.96 -5.87 -22.10
C VAL A 336 43.48 -5.90 -21.92
N ILE A 337 43.94 -6.44 -20.80
CA ILE A 337 45.35 -6.73 -20.47
C ILE A 337 45.70 -8.15 -20.90
N SER A 338 44.79 -9.10 -20.73
CA SER A 338 44.94 -10.50 -21.11
C SER A 338 43.57 -11.19 -21.16
N SER A 339 43.44 -12.22 -21.99
CA SER A 339 42.32 -13.17 -21.94
C SER A 339 42.81 -14.61 -21.73
N SER A 340 41.86 -15.51 -21.51
CA SER A 340 41.98 -16.97 -21.58
C SER A 340 40.65 -17.50 -22.13
N GLU A 341 40.74 -18.33 -23.17
CA GLU A 341 39.65 -18.65 -24.11
C GLU A 341 39.75 -20.15 -24.53
N ASN A 342 39.71 -21.08 -23.55
CA ASN A 342 39.88 -22.53 -23.77
C ASN A 342 38.52 -23.22 -23.93
N GLY A 343 38.09 -23.38 -25.18
CA GLY A 343 36.74 -23.86 -25.49
C GLY A 343 36.24 -25.14 -24.78
N GLY A 344 34.92 -25.21 -24.66
CA GLY A 344 34.16 -26.20 -23.90
C GLY A 344 34.22 -25.97 -22.40
N ALA A 345 33.94 -27.03 -21.61
CA ALA A 345 33.96 -26.97 -20.15
C ALA A 345 35.39 -27.00 -19.54
N THR A 346 36.37 -26.38 -20.19
CA THR A 346 37.78 -26.36 -19.76
C THR A 346 37.99 -25.25 -18.73
N SER A 347 38.85 -25.45 -17.73
CA SER A 347 39.12 -24.42 -16.73
C SER A 347 40.00 -23.30 -17.27
N GLU A 348 39.57 -22.05 -17.13
CA GLU A 348 40.36 -20.88 -17.51
C GLU A 348 41.40 -20.48 -16.45
N SER A 349 42.49 -19.85 -16.91
CA SER A 349 43.43 -19.19 -16.00
C SER A 349 44.23 -18.06 -16.66
N ILE A 350 44.56 -17.04 -15.87
CA ILE A 350 45.44 -15.93 -16.27
C ILE A 350 46.47 -15.71 -15.17
N THR A 351 47.74 -15.51 -15.53
CA THR A 351 48.78 -15.03 -14.61
C THR A 351 49.50 -13.82 -15.22
N ARG A 352 49.57 -12.72 -14.47
CA ARG A 352 50.19 -11.45 -14.91
C ARG A 352 50.83 -10.73 -13.73
N GLN A 353 51.92 -10.02 -13.98
CA GLN A 353 52.44 -9.06 -13.01
C GLN A 353 51.71 -7.74 -13.19
N LEU A 354 51.08 -7.24 -12.14
CA LEU A 354 50.32 -6.00 -12.13
C LEU A 354 51.05 -4.94 -11.30
N ALA A 355 50.98 -3.68 -11.75
CA ALA A 355 51.42 -2.53 -10.96
C ALA A 355 50.36 -2.22 -9.87
N ALA A 356 50.67 -1.28 -8.97
CA ALA A 356 49.66 -0.77 -8.06
C ALA A 356 48.55 -0.06 -8.85
N GLY A 357 47.28 -0.35 -8.55
CA GLY A 357 46.13 0.22 -9.24
C GLY A 357 44.86 -0.64 -9.18
N SER A 358 43.83 -0.17 -9.87
CA SER A 358 42.51 -0.82 -9.99
C SER A 358 42.38 -1.58 -11.30
N TYR A 359 41.75 -2.75 -11.23
CA TYR A 359 41.62 -3.72 -12.31
C TYR A 359 40.24 -4.38 -12.26
N TYR A 360 39.84 -5.01 -13.36
CA TYR A 360 38.63 -5.81 -13.43
C TYR A 360 38.92 -7.20 -13.98
N VAL A 361 38.20 -8.22 -13.50
CA VAL A 361 38.01 -9.48 -14.23
C VAL A 361 36.62 -9.45 -14.85
N ARG A 362 36.49 -9.86 -16.10
CA ARG A 362 35.22 -10.15 -16.77
C ARG A 362 35.18 -11.65 -17.06
N VAL A 363 34.21 -12.36 -16.49
CA VAL A 363 33.77 -13.67 -16.98
C VAL A 363 32.68 -13.39 -18.03
N PHE A 364 32.63 -14.12 -19.13
CA PHE A 364 31.55 -13.95 -20.12
C PHE A 364 31.23 -15.25 -20.85
N GLN A 365 29.97 -15.40 -21.26
CA GLN A 365 29.52 -16.56 -22.03
C GLN A 365 30.20 -16.58 -23.41
N TYR A 366 30.72 -17.75 -23.81
CA TYR A 366 31.11 -18.02 -25.19
C TYR A 366 30.07 -18.90 -25.90
N ASP A 367 29.68 -20.04 -25.31
CA ASP A 367 28.62 -20.93 -25.83
C ASP A 367 27.96 -21.76 -24.72
N GLY A 368 26.63 -21.71 -24.64
CA GLY A 368 25.82 -22.42 -23.64
C GLY A 368 25.89 -21.81 -22.24
N ASP A 369 24.88 -22.12 -21.42
CA ASP A 369 24.73 -21.55 -20.08
C ASP A 369 25.57 -22.35 -19.06
N THR A 370 26.40 -21.70 -18.23
CA THR A 370 27.33 -22.39 -17.33
C THR A 370 27.56 -21.71 -15.98
N THR A 371 27.46 -22.48 -14.90
CA THR A 371 27.96 -22.08 -13.58
C THR A 371 29.48 -22.14 -13.55
N TYR A 372 30.10 -21.35 -12.68
CA TYR A 372 31.55 -21.40 -12.46
C TYR A 372 31.93 -21.15 -11.00
N SER A 373 33.19 -21.42 -10.69
CA SER A 373 33.88 -20.95 -9.49
C SER A 373 35.16 -20.20 -9.89
N LEU A 374 35.17 -18.90 -9.61
CA LEU A 374 36.26 -17.96 -9.87
C LEU A 374 37.14 -17.84 -8.64
N SER A 375 38.46 -17.83 -8.81
CA SER A 375 39.42 -17.60 -7.73
C SER A 375 40.45 -16.56 -8.17
N LEU A 376 40.63 -15.52 -7.35
CA LEU A 376 41.50 -14.36 -7.59
C LEU A 376 42.56 -14.28 -6.49
N ASN A 377 43.83 -14.05 -6.86
CA ASN A 377 44.91 -13.87 -5.89
C ASN A 377 45.95 -12.87 -6.43
N ALA A 378 46.55 -12.07 -5.56
CA ALA A 378 47.70 -11.21 -5.85
C ALA A 378 48.76 -11.37 -4.76
N THR A 379 50.02 -11.58 -5.16
CA THR A 379 51.16 -11.73 -4.23
C THR A 379 52.22 -10.67 -4.51
N GLU A 380 52.53 -9.84 -3.52
CA GLU A 380 53.48 -8.72 -3.68
C GLU A 380 54.86 -9.21 -4.14
N VAL A 381 55.49 -8.50 -5.09
CA VAL A 381 56.89 -8.79 -5.44
C VAL A 381 57.85 -8.03 -4.55
N THR A 382 58.65 -8.76 -3.78
CA THR A 382 59.74 -8.16 -3.00
C THR A 382 60.76 -7.52 -3.94
N PRO A 383 61.09 -6.23 -3.82
CA PRO A 383 62.08 -5.60 -4.68
C PRO A 383 63.46 -6.20 -4.44
N THR A 384 64.07 -6.75 -5.49
CA THR A 384 65.45 -7.23 -5.44
C THR A 384 66.39 -6.06 -5.08
N PRO A 385 67.23 -6.16 -4.04
CA PRO A 385 68.12 -5.08 -3.65
C PRO A 385 69.07 -4.73 -4.80
N THR A 386 69.00 -3.49 -5.26
CA THR A 386 69.81 -2.99 -6.38
C THR A 386 71.28 -2.91 -5.94
N PRO A 387 72.23 -3.55 -6.65
CA PRO A 387 73.64 -3.47 -6.30
C PRO A 387 74.20 -2.05 -6.50
N THR A 388 74.97 -1.59 -5.51
CA THR A 388 75.56 -0.24 -5.45
C THR A 388 76.46 0.06 -6.67
N PRO A 389 76.29 1.21 -7.36
CA PRO A 389 77.04 1.51 -8.58
C PRO A 389 78.50 1.88 -8.33
N THR A 390 79.37 1.51 -9.27
CA THR A 390 80.79 1.92 -9.40
C THR A 390 80.92 2.84 -10.63
N PRO A 391 81.74 3.91 -10.63
CA PRO A 391 81.62 5.00 -11.61
C PRO A 391 82.36 4.80 -12.95
N THR A 392 81.95 5.61 -13.96
CA THR A 392 82.67 6.01 -15.22
C THR A 392 82.41 5.13 -16.47
N PRO A 393 82.30 5.67 -17.73
CA PRO A 393 81.87 7.00 -18.24
C PRO A 393 80.71 6.99 -19.30
N THR A 394 80.20 8.20 -19.62
CA THR A 394 79.29 8.67 -20.71
C THR A 394 79.58 8.11 -22.12
N PRO A 395 78.61 7.86 -23.07
CA PRO A 395 77.34 8.58 -23.40
C PRO A 395 76.08 7.66 -23.44
N THR A 396 74.87 7.95 -23.97
CA THR A 396 74.25 8.95 -24.90
C THR A 396 72.75 9.16 -24.53
N PRO A 397 72.05 10.29 -24.80
CA PRO A 397 70.65 10.46 -24.37
C PRO A 397 69.59 9.72 -25.23
N THR A 398 68.56 9.21 -24.55
CA THR A 398 67.32 8.60 -25.09
C THR A 398 66.13 9.28 -24.39
N PRO A 399 65.01 9.60 -25.09
CA PRO A 399 64.06 10.62 -24.62
C PRO A 399 63.21 10.23 -23.41
N THR A 400 62.88 11.26 -22.61
CA THR A 400 61.92 11.19 -21.50
C THR A 400 60.52 10.79 -21.99
N PRO A 401 59.84 9.82 -21.36
CA PRO A 401 58.44 9.54 -21.66
C PRO A 401 57.56 10.71 -21.21
N THR A 402 56.68 11.15 -22.11
CA THR A 402 55.63 12.15 -21.83
C THR A 402 54.74 11.65 -20.69
N PRO A 403 54.38 12.49 -19.70
CA PRO A 403 53.44 12.07 -18.65
C PRO A 403 52.08 11.72 -19.26
N THR A 404 51.56 10.55 -18.91
CA THR A 404 50.17 10.15 -19.17
C THR A 404 49.23 11.22 -18.59
N PRO A 405 48.19 11.66 -19.32
CA PRO A 405 47.26 12.63 -18.79
C PRO A 405 46.60 12.08 -17.52
N THR A 406 46.66 12.85 -16.43
CA THR A 406 45.89 12.60 -15.23
C THR A 406 44.41 12.49 -15.62
N PRO A 407 43.66 11.46 -15.17
CA PRO A 407 42.23 11.39 -15.44
C PRO A 407 41.57 12.68 -14.92
N THR A 408 40.68 13.25 -15.73
CA THR A 408 39.89 14.42 -15.31
C THR A 408 39.14 14.04 -14.04
N PRO A 409 39.32 14.77 -12.91
CA PRO A 409 38.57 14.50 -11.69
C PRO A 409 37.06 14.53 -11.98
N ASP A 410 36.31 13.62 -11.35
CA ASP A 410 34.85 13.64 -11.42
C ASP A 410 34.28 14.79 -10.55
N TRP A 411 32.96 14.99 -10.58
CA TRP A 411 32.36 16.07 -9.79
C TRP A 411 32.53 15.84 -8.28
N TYR A 412 32.40 14.60 -7.82
CA TYR A 412 32.45 14.25 -6.39
C TYR A 412 33.82 14.58 -5.79
N SER A 413 34.90 14.06 -6.38
CA SER A 413 36.29 14.32 -5.98
C SER A 413 36.77 15.77 -6.13
N GLN A 414 36.00 16.63 -6.81
CA GLN A 414 36.27 18.07 -6.92
C GLN A 414 35.52 18.94 -5.91
N ASN A 415 34.37 18.48 -5.40
CA ASN A 415 33.44 19.31 -4.64
C ASN A 415 33.16 18.77 -3.23
N LEU A 416 33.45 17.50 -2.98
CA LEU A 416 33.38 16.85 -1.68
C LEU A 416 34.81 16.65 -1.13
N VAL A 417 34.93 16.42 0.18
CA VAL A 417 36.18 16.42 0.94
C VAL A 417 36.43 15.11 1.67
N ASP A 418 35.38 14.48 2.20
CA ASP A 418 35.46 13.20 2.89
C ASP A 418 35.52 12.02 1.90
N ALA A 419 36.44 11.10 2.14
CA ALA A 419 36.72 10.01 1.23
C ALA A 419 35.63 8.92 1.21
N GLN A 420 34.93 8.70 2.33
CA GLN A 420 33.84 7.72 2.40
C GLN A 420 32.59 8.30 1.74
N ILE A 421 32.21 9.54 2.07
CA ILE A 421 31.08 10.22 1.44
C ILE A 421 31.29 10.40 -0.08
N ILE A 422 32.51 10.73 -0.56
CA ILE A 422 32.84 10.71 -2.00
C ILE A 422 32.53 9.35 -2.61
N THR A 423 33.06 8.28 -2.01
CA THR A 423 32.97 6.91 -2.54
C THR A 423 31.54 6.40 -2.54
N LEU A 424 30.80 6.62 -1.45
CA LEU A 424 29.42 6.18 -1.33
C LEU A 424 28.49 7.01 -2.22
N THR A 425 28.60 8.34 -2.21
CA THR A 425 27.71 9.21 -3.00
C THR A 425 27.90 8.99 -4.50
N SER A 426 29.15 8.82 -4.96
CA SER A 426 29.44 8.54 -6.38
C SER A 426 28.93 7.16 -6.83
N SER A 427 28.94 6.17 -5.93
CA SER A 427 28.38 4.84 -6.17
C SER A 427 26.85 4.87 -6.23
N LEU A 428 26.19 5.49 -5.23
CA LEU A 428 24.73 5.53 -5.15
C LEU A 428 24.11 6.38 -6.26
N ALA A 429 24.72 7.53 -6.60
CA ALA A 429 24.26 8.40 -7.69
C ALA A 429 24.64 7.92 -9.10
N ALA A 430 25.17 6.70 -9.26
CA ALA A 430 25.63 6.18 -10.55
C ALA A 430 24.47 5.92 -11.54
N ASP A 431 23.25 5.70 -11.05
CA ASP A 431 22.02 5.64 -11.86
C ASP A 431 21.49 7.02 -12.28
N GLY A 432 22.15 8.10 -11.84
CA GLY A 432 21.72 9.49 -12.05
C GLY A 432 20.60 9.94 -11.10
N ASN A 433 20.37 9.25 -9.99
CA ASN A 433 19.33 9.52 -9.01
C ASN A 433 19.88 9.37 -7.57
N LEU A 434 19.35 10.15 -6.63
CA LEU A 434 19.58 9.94 -5.20
C LEU A 434 18.22 9.84 -4.51
N SER A 435 17.83 8.61 -4.21
CA SER A 435 16.58 8.26 -3.56
C SER A 435 16.60 8.59 -2.06
N ARG A 436 15.45 8.39 -1.42
CA ARG A 436 15.32 8.46 0.05
C ARG A 436 16.32 7.53 0.75
N ASN A 437 16.49 6.31 0.25
CA ASN A 437 17.34 5.30 0.89
C ASN A 437 18.82 5.60 0.69
N ASP A 438 19.19 6.20 -0.45
CA ASP A 438 20.56 6.63 -0.74
C ASP A 438 20.96 7.77 0.19
N MET A 439 20.10 8.78 0.35
CA MET A 439 20.35 9.87 1.28
C MET A 439 20.41 9.40 2.74
N ILE A 440 19.54 8.48 3.17
CA ILE A 440 19.64 7.84 4.50
C ILE A 440 20.98 7.12 4.68
N SER A 441 21.49 6.46 3.62
CA SER A 441 22.77 5.76 3.64
C SER A 441 23.95 6.74 3.73
N ILE A 442 23.92 7.84 2.96
CA ILE A 442 24.92 8.91 3.01
C ILE A 442 24.94 9.61 4.39
N PHE A 443 23.77 9.86 5.00
CA PHE A 443 23.69 10.37 6.38
C PHE A 443 24.15 9.35 7.45
N ARG A 444 24.27 8.07 7.11
CA ARG A 444 24.79 7.00 8.00
C ARG A 444 26.27 6.77 7.85
N ASP A 445 26.79 6.92 6.64
CA ASP A 445 28.21 6.86 6.33
C ASP A 445 28.99 7.98 7.02
N ALA A 446 28.40 9.19 7.03
CA ALA A 446 28.85 10.37 7.76
C ALA A 446 28.81 10.25 9.31
N GLN A 447 28.85 9.04 9.87
CA GLN A 447 28.91 8.75 11.31
C GLN A 447 30.19 7.98 11.69
N ASP A 448 31.16 7.86 10.77
CA ASP A 448 32.29 6.93 10.87
C ASP A 448 33.15 7.13 12.14
N GLY A 449 33.29 8.38 12.59
CA GLY A 449 34.03 8.81 13.77
C GLY A 449 33.20 8.86 15.05
N SER A 450 31.95 8.35 15.05
CA SER A 450 30.93 8.50 16.09
C SER A 450 30.43 9.95 16.34
N VAL A 451 31.04 10.93 15.67
CA VAL A 451 30.64 12.33 15.62
C VAL A 451 30.76 12.82 14.19
N ILE A 452 29.87 13.72 13.78
CA ILE A 452 29.88 14.35 12.46
C ILE A 452 30.91 15.47 12.48
N ASP A 453 31.96 15.38 11.67
CA ASP A 453 33.06 16.33 11.61
C ASP A 453 32.77 17.52 10.66
N ALA A 454 33.79 18.35 10.42
CA ALA A 454 33.65 19.54 9.57
C ALA A 454 33.67 19.23 8.06
N ASN A 455 34.33 18.16 7.63
CA ASN A 455 34.36 17.70 6.25
C ASN A 455 33.03 17.01 5.91
N GLU A 456 32.61 16.05 6.74
CA GLU A 456 31.34 15.33 6.57
C GLU A 456 30.15 16.30 6.47
N LEU A 457 30.08 17.25 7.40
CA LEU A 457 29.01 18.27 7.38
C LEU A 457 29.12 19.23 6.18
N THR A 458 30.32 19.48 5.66
CA THR A 458 30.50 20.26 4.42
C THR A 458 29.95 19.50 3.23
N ASP A 459 30.26 18.21 3.12
CA ASP A 459 29.86 17.36 2.01
C ASP A 459 28.37 17.10 1.96
N LEU A 460 27.75 16.77 3.11
CA LEU A 460 26.30 16.63 3.23
C LEU A 460 25.56 17.90 2.74
N ARG A 461 26.10 19.08 3.05
CA ARG A 461 25.55 20.36 2.58
C ARG A 461 25.80 20.61 1.11
N THR A 462 26.97 20.24 0.59
CA THR A 462 27.31 20.34 -0.83
C THR A 462 26.43 19.44 -1.68
N ILE A 463 26.17 18.19 -1.26
CA ILE A 463 25.26 17.25 -1.94
C ILE A 463 23.85 17.86 -2.01
N VAL A 464 23.29 18.29 -0.87
CA VAL A 464 21.94 18.90 -0.82
C VAL A 464 21.86 20.18 -1.65
N ALA A 465 22.89 21.04 -1.62
CA ALA A 465 22.91 22.28 -2.39
C ALA A 465 23.00 22.06 -3.92
N ASN A 466 23.54 20.91 -4.34
CA ASN A 466 23.70 20.55 -5.75
C ASN A 466 22.69 19.49 -6.21
N SER A 467 21.51 19.45 -5.58
CA SER A 467 20.48 18.41 -5.82
C SER A 467 19.88 18.37 -7.23
N SER A 468 20.32 19.26 -8.13
CA SER A 468 19.93 19.29 -9.54
C SER A 468 20.95 18.59 -10.47
N LEU A 469 22.08 18.12 -9.94
CA LEU A 469 23.07 17.34 -10.70
C LEU A 469 22.63 15.89 -10.90
N PHE A 470 21.74 15.41 -10.04
CA PHE A 470 21.12 14.10 -10.05
C PHE A 470 19.60 14.29 -9.94
N THR A 471 18.85 13.25 -10.31
CA THR A 471 17.42 13.18 -10.02
C THR A 471 17.25 13.04 -8.51
N MET A 472 16.45 13.89 -7.89
CA MET A 472 16.09 13.76 -6.48
C MET A 472 14.65 14.20 -6.31
N ALA A 473 13.81 13.32 -5.77
CA ALA A 473 12.41 13.65 -5.52
C ALA A 473 12.31 14.80 -4.51
N ASP A 474 11.37 15.73 -4.70
CA ASP A 474 11.40 17.01 -3.97
C ASP A 474 11.32 16.84 -2.44
N HIS A 475 10.56 15.84 -1.99
CA HIS A 475 10.50 15.46 -0.58
C HIS A 475 11.86 14.98 -0.03
N VAL A 476 12.63 14.18 -0.78
CA VAL A 476 13.98 13.73 -0.39
C VAL A 476 14.91 14.92 -0.27
N ARG A 477 14.85 15.87 -1.22
CA ARG A 477 15.64 17.10 -1.22
C ARG A 477 15.33 17.97 0.00
N VAL A 478 14.05 18.21 0.28
CA VAL A 478 13.61 19.04 1.40
C VAL A 478 13.95 18.40 2.74
N LEU A 479 13.67 17.11 2.92
CA LEU A 479 13.98 16.40 4.18
C LEU A 479 15.49 16.31 4.42
N SER A 480 16.29 16.02 3.38
CA SER A 480 17.75 16.07 3.45
C SER A 480 18.27 17.46 3.85
N ASN A 481 17.64 18.53 3.35
CA ASN A 481 17.98 19.90 3.74
C ASN A 481 17.70 20.18 5.22
N LYS A 482 16.59 19.69 5.77
CA LYS A 482 16.25 19.82 7.19
C LYS A 482 17.23 19.09 8.12
N ILE A 483 17.90 18.04 7.62
CA ILE A 483 19.01 17.37 8.30
C ILE A 483 20.30 18.21 8.14
N ALA A 484 20.83 18.37 6.93
CA ALA A 484 22.16 18.94 6.67
C ALA A 484 22.29 20.45 6.97
N ASN A 485 21.28 21.24 6.61
CA ASN A 485 21.25 22.69 6.82
C ASN A 485 20.42 23.10 8.06
N GLY A 486 19.63 22.17 8.60
CA GLY A 486 18.83 22.37 9.80
C GLY A 486 17.44 22.92 9.54
N ASP A 487 16.61 22.89 10.58
CA ASP A 487 15.21 23.31 10.59
C ASP A 487 14.86 23.89 11.97
N PRO A 488 13.94 24.87 12.09
CA PRO A 488 13.48 25.39 13.39
C PRO A 488 12.89 24.32 14.33
N ALA A 489 12.35 23.23 13.80
CA ALA A 489 11.79 22.12 14.58
C ALA A 489 12.88 21.31 15.31
N ASN A 490 14.03 21.05 14.69
CA ASN A 490 15.11 20.24 15.27
C ASN A 490 15.51 20.62 16.72
N PRO A 491 15.78 21.91 17.06
CA PRO A 491 16.08 22.29 18.44
C PRO A 491 14.84 22.28 19.36
N ARG A 492 13.61 22.35 18.82
CA ARG A 492 12.37 22.28 19.61
C ARG A 492 12.06 20.86 20.06
N SER A 493 12.40 19.86 19.23
CA SER A 493 12.32 18.43 19.57
C SER A 493 13.45 17.98 20.50
N GLY A 494 14.35 18.89 20.89
CA GLY A 494 15.52 18.59 21.74
C GLY A 494 16.69 17.93 21.02
N PHE A 495 16.59 17.63 19.72
CA PHE A 495 17.67 17.02 18.94
C PHE A 495 18.75 18.05 18.55
N GLY A 496 18.35 19.29 18.25
CA GLY A 496 19.24 20.34 17.77
C GLY A 496 19.64 20.19 16.29
N ASN A 497 20.11 21.29 15.70
CA ASN A 497 20.61 21.28 14.32
C ASN A 497 22.02 20.67 14.23
N LEU A 498 22.34 20.09 13.07
CA LEU A 498 23.65 19.51 12.78
C LEU A 498 24.77 20.57 12.75
N SER A 499 25.86 20.24 13.42
CA SER A 499 27.07 21.04 13.55
C SER A 499 28.29 20.13 13.64
N ALA A 500 29.48 20.62 13.31
CA ALA A 500 30.70 19.84 13.50
C ALA A 500 30.89 19.52 14.99
N GLY A 501 31.03 18.23 15.33
CA GLY A 501 30.98 17.70 16.69
C GLY A 501 29.60 17.19 17.15
N SER A 502 28.56 17.25 16.31
CA SER A 502 27.29 16.56 16.53
C SER A 502 27.51 15.04 16.65
N SER A 503 26.74 14.34 17.49
CA SER A 503 26.93 12.89 17.67
C SER A 503 26.21 12.06 16.61
N ALA A 504 26.67 10.82 16.37
CA ALA A 504 25.94 9.81 15.60
C ALA A 504 24.48 9.63 16.09
N THR A 505 24.25 9.69 17.41
CA THR A 505 22.89 9.69 17.99
C THR A 505 22.05 10.88 17.56
N GLN A 506 22.64 12.08 17.43
CA GLN A 506 21.93 13.25 16.90
C GLN A 506 21.56 13.05 15.43
N MET A 507 22.47 12.46 14.62
CA MET A 507 22.19 12.12 13.22
C MET A 507 21.04 11.12 13.10
N GLU A 508 21.07 9.98 13.81
CA GLU A 508 19.98 9.01 13.79
C GLU A 508 18.65 9.57 14.32
N ASN A 509 18.67 10.49 15.29
CA ASN A 509 17.45 11.19 15.72
C ASN A 509 16.88 12.09 14.60
N LEU A 510 17.73 12.77 13.83
CA LEU A 510 17.31 13.63 12.71
C LEU A 510 16.83 12.81 11.49
N ILE A 511 17.49 11.69 11.16
CA ILE A 511 17.00 10.69 10.21
C ILE A 511 15.65 10.15 10.69
N GLY A 512 15.57 9.80 11.97
CA GLY A 512 14.36 9.31 12.65
C GLY A 512 13.19 10.29 12.54
N LYS A 513 13.43 11.58 12.77
CA LYS A 513 12.43 12.65 12.62
C LYS A 513 11.99 12.82 11.17
N TRP A 514 12.95 13.11 10.27
CA TRP A 514 12.62 13.61 8.93
C TRP A 514 12.31 12.50 7.92
N PHE A 515 13.03 11.39 7.96
CA PHE A 515 12.80 10.28 7.03
C PHE A 515 11.93 9.16 7.58
N LEU A 516 11.97 8.86 8.89
CA LEU A 516 11.27 7.69 9.46
C LEU A 516 10.00 8.03 10.25
N GLY A 517 9.74 9.32 10.53
CA GLY A 517 8.55 9.75 11.28
C GLY A 517 8.46 9.28 12.73
N ASN A 518 9.61 8.96 13.33
CA ASN A 518 9.74 8.47 14.72
C ASN A 518 9.47 9.56 15.77
N ASP A 519 9.59 10.84 15.41
CA ASP A 519 9.35 11.98 16.29
C ASP A 519 7.86 12.35 16.31
N ARG A 520 7.08 11.58 17.07
CA ARG A 520 5.62 11.64 17.08
C ARG A 520 5.10 12.80 17.95
N PRO A 521 3.99 13.48 17.57
CA PRO A 521 3.41 14.55 18.36
C PRO A 521 3.11 14.19 19.82
N ASP A 522 3.44 15.09 20.73
CA ASP A 522 3.04 15.00 22.14
C ASP A 522 1.51 14.89 22.26
N THR A 523 1.10 13.98 23.14
CA THR A 523 -0.29 13.66 23.44
C THR A 523 -0.39 13.04 24.84
N GLY A 524 -1.56 13.16 25.48
CA GLY A 524 -1.86 12.50 26.76
C GLY A 524 -2.22 11.02 26.63
N TYR A 525 -2.12 10.44 25.43
CA TYR A 525 -2.65 9.12 25.08
C TYR A 525 -1.55 8.16 24.58
N THR A 526 -1.84 6.86 24.57
CA THR A 526 -0.87 5.85 24.13
C THR A 526 -0.84 5.73 22.62
N TYR A 527 0.36 5.81 22.04
CA TYR A 527 0.60 5.47 20.64
C TYR A 527 0.50 3.95 20.41
N SER A 528 -0.40 3.52 19.53
CA SER A 528 -0.52 2.13 19.08
C SER A 528 -0.29 2.05 17.58
N TYR A 529 0.29 0.94 17.11
CA TYR A 529 0.34 0.64 15.68
C TYR A 529 -1.08 0.42 15.15
N VAL A 530 -1.41 1.05 14.02
CA VAL A 530 -2.75 0.96 13.42
C VAL A 530 -2.69 0.19 12.09
N SER A 531 -3.46 -0.89 12.00
CA SER A 531 -3.77 -1.66 10.78
C SER A 531 -4.71 -0.87 9.86
N GLY A 532 -4.78 -1.23 8.58
CA GLY A 532 -5.64 -0.58 7.58
C GLY A 532 -4.87 -0.03 6.38
N SER A 533 -5.57 0.63 5.46
CA SER A 533 -4.99 1.22 4.25
C SER A 533 -4.91 2.74 4.37
N LEU A 534 -4.04 3.38 3.58
CA LEU A 534 -3.98 4.85 3.52
C LEU A 534 -5.32 5.41 3.04
N PHE A 535 -5.79 4.91 1.89
CA PHE A 535 -7.12 5.16 1.33
C PHE A 535 -7.90 3.84 1.23
N GLN A 536 -9.22 3.87 1.42
CA GLN A 536 -10.09 2.70 1.41
C GLN A 536 -11.49 3.06 0.89
N ASN A 537 -11.88 2.51 -0.26
CA ASN A 537 -13.10 2.86 -1.01
C ASN A 537 -13.08 4.26 -1.69
N GLY A 538 -11.97 4.98 -1.61
CA GLY A 538 -11.79 6.30 -2.20
C GLY A 538 -12.17 7.42 -1.24
N LEU A 539 -11.51 8.57 -1.36
CA LEU A 539 -11.65 9.66 -0.39
C LEU A 539 -13.08 10.21 -0.38
N SER A 540 -13.64 10.34 0.82
CA SER A 540 -14.97 10.90 1.04
C SER A 540 -14.94 11.98 2.11
N ALA A 541 -15.91 12.89 2.04
CA ALA A 541 -16.24 13.75 3.16
C ALA A 541 -16.62 12.93 4.41
N ASP A 542 -17.16 11.72 4.23
CA ASP A 542 -17.65 10.86 5.31
C ASP A 542 -16.56 10.10 6.09
N ASP A 543 -15.31 10.13 5.62
CA ASP A 543 -14.16 9.63 6.38
C ASP A 543 -13.84 10.58 7.56
N ILE A 544 -14.24 11.85 7.43
CA ILE A 544 -13.97 12.90 8.40
C ILE A 544 -14.91 12.78 9.61
N TYR A 545 -14.31 12.34 10.72
CA TYR A 545 -14.79 12.47 12.08
C TYR A 545 -13.73 13.15 12.95
N GLN A 546 -14.00 14.35 13.42
CA GLN A 546 -13.13 15.04 14.38
C GLN A 546 -13.14 14.33 15.75
N GLY A 547 -11.97 14.23 16.38
CA GLY A 547 -11.84 13.71 17.75
C GLY A 547 -11.56 14.77 18.81
N ALA A 548 -10.77 14.40 19.82
CA ALA A 548 -10.51 15.16 21.04
C ALA A 548 -9.46 16.27 20.89
N VAL A 549 -9.53 17.07 19.81
CA VAL A 549 -8.67 18.25 19.58
C VAL A 549 -9.48 19.38 18.93
N GLY A 550 -9.16 20.63 19.27
CA GLY A 550 -9.84 21.85 18.79
C GLY A 550 -9.53 22.26 17.34
N ASP A 551 -9.29 21.32 16.44
CA ASP A 551 -8.76 21.53 15.08
C ASP A 551 -9.83 21.73 13.99
N CYS A 552 -11.11 21.95 14.35
CA CYS A 552 -12.27 21.83 13.44
C CYS A 552 -12.12 22.49 12.05
N TYR A 553 -11.39 23.60 11.97
CA TYR A 553 -11.06 24.31 10.74
C TYR A 553 -10.23 23.45 9.75
N TYR A 554 -9.37 22.57 10.26
CA TYR A 554 -8.55 21.64 9.49
C TYR A 554 -9.41 20.53 8.90
N VAL A 555 -10.04 19.71 9.75
CA VAL A 555 -10.89 18.60 9.30
C VAL A 555 -12.12 19.04 8.47
N ALA A 556 -12.76 20.18 8.76
CA ALA A 556 -13.82 20.70 7.88
C ALA A 556 -13.29 21.10 6.49
N THR A 557 -12.06 21.61 6.42
CA THR A 557 -11.43 21.91 5.12
C THR A 557 -11.08 20.62 4.37
N LEU A 558 -10.50 19.62 5.05
CA LEU A 558 -10.24 18.30 4.45
C LEU A 558 -11.53 17.66 3.94
N SER A 559 -12.64 17.75 4.68
CA SER A 559 -13.96 17.28 4.26
C SER A 559 -14.43 17.96 2.98
N SER A 560 -14.18 19.26 2.83
CA SER A 560 -14.48 19.99 1.59
C SER A 560 -13.56 19.62 0.43
N ILE A 561 -12.27 19.38 0.69
CA ILE A 561 -11.32 19.00 -0.36
C ILE A 561 -11.63 17.58 -0.84
N ALA A 562 -11.89 16.62 0.05
CA ALA A 562 -12.25 15.25 -0.31
C ALA A 562 -13.53 15.20 -1.18
N GLN A 563 -14.52 16.04 -0.90
CA GLN A 563 -15.74 16.11 -1.70
C GLN A 563 -15.53 16.76 -3.08
N GLU A 564 -14.88 17.92 -3.13
CA GLU A 564 -14.88 18.76 -4.34
C GLU A 564 -13.64 18.55 -5.22
N GLN A 565 -12.49 18.24 -4.63
CA GLN A 565 -11.17 18.17 -5.29
C GLN A 565 -10.24 17.12 -4.60
N PRO A 566 -10.63 15.84 -4.51
CA PRO A 566 -9.93 14.82 -3.70
C PRO A 566 -8.45 14.62 -4.09
N SER A 567 -8.12 14.89 -5.36
CA SER A 567 -6.76 14.77 -5.88
C SER A 567 -5.73 15.65 -5.16
N TYR A 568 -6.11 16.73 -4.49
CA TYR A 568 -5.17 17.50 -3.66
C TYR A 568 -4.72 16.75 -2.40
N ILE A 569 -5.56 15.85 -1.85
CA ILE A 569 -5.22 14.99 -0.71
C ILE A 569 -4.48 13.74 -1.22
N GLU A 570 -4.92 13.13 -2.32
CA GLU A 570 -4.19 12.01 -2.95
C GLU A 570 -2.73 12.40 -3.23
N ASN A 571 -2.52 13.52 -3.93
CA ASN A 571 -1.18 14.07 -4.25
C ASN A 571 -0.51 14.83 -3.08
N MET A 572 -1.09 14.79 -1.87
CA MET A 572 -0.42 15.23 -0.65
C MET A 572 0.40 14.10 -0.02
N PHE A 573 0.02 12.84 -0.24
CA PHE A 573 0.70 11.69 0.36
C PHE A 573 1.69 11.01 -0.59
N ILE A 574 2.77 10.52 0.00
CA ILE A 574 3.75 9.62 -0.61
C ILE A 574 3.88 8.44 0.35
N ASP A 575 3.50 7.24 -0.08
CA ASP A 575 3.83 6.00 0.63
C ASP A 575 5.30 5.67 0.39
N ASN A 576 6.10 5.59 1.45
CA ASN A 576 7.53 5.32 1.35
C ASN A 576 7.85 3.82 1.21
N GLY A 577 6.84 2.93 1.27
CA GLY A 577 6.98 1.48 1.14
C GLY A 577 7.49 0.76 2.40
N ASP A 578 7.76 1.50 3.48
CA ASP A 578 8.35 0.99 4.74
C ASP A 578 7.45 1.21 5.97
N ASN A 579 6.13 1.39 5.74
CA ASN A 579 5.14 1.78 6.75
C ASN A 579 5.31 3.21 7.29
N THR A 580 5.97 4.09 6.53
CA THR A 580 5.97 5.53 6.76
C THR A 580 5.39 6.27 5.56
N PHE A 581 4.78 7.43 5.82
CA PHE A 581 4.12 8.25 4.80
C PHE A 581 4.68 9.67 4.85
N THR A 582 5.13 10.19 3.72
CA THR A 582 5.57 11.58 3.59
C THR A 582 4.39 12.44 3.14
N VAL A 583 4.09 13.50 3.88
CA VAL A 583 2.93 14.37 3.71
C VAL A 583 3.38 15.78 3.33
N ARG A 584 2.84 16.30 2.23
CA ARG A 584 3.21 17.59 1.64
C ARG A 584 2.27 18.72 2.08
N PHE A 585 2.83 19.82 2.56
CA PHE A 585 2.12 21.08 2.79
C PHE A 585 2.72 22.21 1.96
N PHE A 586 2.00 23.32 1.80
CA PHE A 586 2.45 24.52 1.10
C PHE A 586 2.49 25.76 2.02
N ASN A 587 3.53 26.57 1.91
CA ASN A 587 3.60 27.91 2.50
C ASN A 587 3.91 28.91 1.39
N ASN A 588 2.96 29.80 1.09
CA ASN A 588 3.05 30.76 -0.01
C ASN A 588 3.42 30.12 -1.37
N GLY A 589 2.91 28.91 -1.63
CA GLY A 589 3.16 28.14 -2.85
C GLY A 589 4.45 27.30 -2.84
N VAL A 590 5.30 27.41 -1.82
CA VAL A 590 6.49 26.55 -1.66
C VAL A 590 6.12 25.29 -0.90
N ALA A 591 6.44 24.12 -1.45
CA ALA A 591 6.19 22.84 -0.80
C ALA A 591 7.16 22.60 0.37
N ASP A 592 6.65 21.99 1.43
CA ASP A 592 7.42 21.41 2.53
C ASP A 592 6.82 20.06 2.93
N TYR A 593 7.62 19.23 3.59
CA TYR A 593 7.35 17.81 3.81
C TYR A 593 7.60 17.41 5.26
N VAL A 594 6.79 16.45 5.69
CA VAL A 594 6.79 15.84 7.03
C VAL A 594 6.55 14.34 6.86
N THR A 595 7.36 13.49 7.48
CA THR A 595 7.15 12.03 7.43
C THR A 595 6.52 11.54 8.73
N VAL A 596 5.49 10.69 8.63
CA VAL A 596 4.79 10.08 9.76
C VAL A 596 4.81 8.55 9.68
N ASP A 597 5.03 7.88 10.80
CA ASP A 597 4.83 6.43 10.91
C ASP A 597 3.35 6.03 11.17
N ARG A 598 3.07 4.73 11.16
CA ARG A 598 1.73 4.14 11.41
C ARG A 598 1.25 4.15 12.86
N TYR A 599 2.02 4.68 13.80
CA TYR A 599 1.57 4.74 15.19
C TYR A 599 0.69 5.97 15.40
N LEU A 600 -0.53 5.77 15.88
CA LEU A 600 -1.48 6.84 16.15
C LEU A 600 -1.94 6.83 17.62
N PRO A 601 -2.35 7.97 18.20
CA PRO A 601 -2.85 8.03 19.57
C PRO A 601 -4.16 7.27 19.73
N THR A 602 -4.23 6.43 20.76
CA THR A 602 -5.36 5.54 21.01
C THR A 602 -5.84 5.58 22.45
N TYR A 603 -7.15 5.38 22.62
CA TYR A 603 -7.77 5.13 23.92
C TYR A 603 -8.67 3.89 23.80
N GLY A 604 -8.42 2.87 24.64
CA GLY A 604 -9.12 1.59 24.53
C GLY A 604 -8.92 0.85 23.19
N GLY A 605 -7.89 1.20 22.41
CA GLY A 605 -7.65 0.69 21.06
C GLY A 605 -8.40 1.41 19.93
N TYR A 606 -9.08 2.53 20.20
CA TYR A 606 -9.79 3.34 19.19
C TYR A 606 -9.13 4.71 19.01
N ALA A 607 -9.45 5.38 17.90
CA ALA A 607 -9.00 6.72 17.59
C ALA A 607 -9.35 7.72 18.70
N VAL A 608 -8.41 8.63 19.00
CA VAL A 608 -8.60 9.72 19.96
C VAL A 608 -8.88 11.04 19.25
N TYR A 609 -8.10 11.33 18.22
CA TYR A 609 -8.19 12.54 17.40
C TYR A 609 -8.98 12.20 16.12
N ALA A 610 -8.59 12.68 14.94
CA ALA A 610 -9.30 12.36 13.71
C ALA A 610 -9.49 10.84 13.52
N GLY A 611 -10.71 10.46 13.17
CA GLY A 611 -11.13 9.07 13.03
C GLY A 611 -10.53 8.39 11.80
N TRP A 612 -10.58 7.05 11.82
CA TRP A 612 -10.14 6.18 10.72
C TRP A 612 -11.21 5.17 10.29
N GLY A 613 -12.47 5.63 10.14
CA GLY A 613 -13.62 4.75 9.83
C GLY A 613 -14.20 3.99 11.04
N GLY A 614 -13.81 4.35 12.26
CA GLY A 614 -14.45 3.86 13.51
C GLY A 614 -14.05 2.46 13.98
N GLY A 615 -13.17 1.76 13.26
CA GLY A 615 -12.65 0.46 13.68
C GLY A 615 -11.64 0.54 14.84
N ALA A 616 -11.44 -0.59 15.52
CA ALA A 616 -10.32 -0.75 16.46
C ALA A 616 -8.99 -0.69 15.70
N SER A 617 -7.89 -0.32 16.38
CA SER A 617 -6.57 -0.13 15.79
C SER A 617 -6.02 -1.36 15.07
N THR A 618 -6.49 -2.56 15.39
CA THR A 618 -6.09 -3.82 14.72
C THR A 618 -6.89 -4.13 13.45
N SER A 619 -7.97 -3.41 13.17
CA SER A 619 -8.84 -3.60 12.00
C SER A 619 -8.09 -3.32 10.69
N THR A 620 -8.18 -4.22 9.72
CA THR A 620 -7.70 -3.99 8.35
C THR A 620 -8.64 -3.10 7.53
N ASN A 621 -9.81 -2.75 8.07
CA ASN A 621 -10.81 -1.90 7.43
C ASN A 621 -10.75 -0.45 7.96
N ASN A 622 -9.62 -0.03 8.53
CA ASN A 622 -9.41 1.37 8.91
C ASN A 622 -8.86 2.14 7.71
N GLU A 623 -9.39 3.33 7.49
CA GLU A 623 -8.89 4.28 6.50
C GLU A 623 -8.07 5.37 7.18
N LEU A 624 -6.79 5.48 6.82
CA LEU A 624 -5.83 6.19 7.67
C LEU A 624 -5.50 7.62 7.23
N TRP A 625 -5.90 8.06 6.02
CA TRP A 625 -5.47 9.34 5.47
C TRP A 625 -5.82 10.53 6.36
N VAL A 626 -7.00 10.54 7.00
CA VAL A 626 -7.41 11.67 7.86
C VAL A 626 -6.50 11.78 9.09
N ALA A 627 -6.32 10.68 9.81
CA ALA A 627 -5.51 10.63 11.03
C ALA A 627 -4.02 10.84 10.75
N LEU A 628 -3.51 10.36 9.61
CA LEU A 628 -2.13 10.59 9.19
C LEU A 628 -1.90 12.04 8.72
N ALA A 629 -2.88 12.67 8.05
CA ALA A 629 -2.82 14.08 7.67
C ALA A 629 -2.82 14.99 8.91
N GLU A 630 -3.72 14.73 9.86
CA GLU A 630 -3.79 15.44 11.15
C GLU A 630 -2.49 15.28 11.95
N LYS A 631 -1.95 14.06 12.07
CA LYS A 631 -0.66 13.80 12.72
C LYS A 631 0.49 14.57 12.07
N ALA A 632 0.56 14.58 10.74
CA ALA A 632 1.61 15.30 10.02
C ALA A 632 1.46 16.82 10.18
N TYR A 633 0.23 17.32 10.23
CA TYR A 633 -0.06 18.73 10.52
C TYR A 633 0.32 19.14 11.95
N ALA A 634 0.13 18.24 12.92
CA ALA A 634 0.58 18.41 14.31
C ALA A 634 2.12 18.40 14.44
N GLN A 635 2.86 17.62 13.63
CA GLN A 635 4.32 17.72 13.54
C GLN A 635 4.77 19.03 12.86
N LEU A 636 4.09 19.44 11.78
CA LEU A 636 4.37 20.68 11.04
C LEU A 636 4.24 21.95 11.91
N ALA A 637 3.39 21.92 12.94
CA ALA A 637 3.28 22.98 13.95
C ALA A 637 4.63 23.39 14.56
N GLU A 638 5.51 22.42 14.79
CA GLU A 638 6.84 22.64 15.36
C GLU A 638 7.79 23.37 14.40
N SER A 639 7.56 23.29 13.08
CA SER A 639 8.28 24.08 12.07
C SER A 639 7.82 25.56 12.07
N GLY A 640 6.82 25.92 12.88
CA GLY A 640 6.25 27.26 12.97
C GLY A 640 5.17 27.58 11.94
N TRP A 641 4.61 26.55 11.28
CA TRP A 641 3.62 26.69 10.20
C TRP A 641 2.16 26.64 10.68
N SER A 642 1.88 26.00 11.82
CA SER A 642 0.54 26.11 12.44
C SER A 642 0.42 27.48 13.11
N ARG A 643 -0.77 28.08 13.00
CA ARG A 643 -1.05 29.38 13.60
C ARG A 643 -1.75 29.19 14.94
N THR A 644 -1.02 28.70 15.95
CA THR A 644 -1.56 28.50 17.29
C THR A 644 -2.17 29.78 17.85
N TYR A 645 -3.46 29.73 18.18
CA TYR A 645 -4.09 30.72 19.06
C TYR A 645 -3.49 30.65 20.48
N SER A 646 -2.95 29.49 20.86
CA SER A 646 -2.24 29.20 22.11
C SER A 646 -0.79 29.72 22.16
N GLY A 647 -0.19 30.12 21.03
CA GLY A 647 1.19 30.62 20.96
C GLY A 647 2.30 29.57 21.10
N THR A 648 1.99 28.29 21.29
CA THR A 648 2.95 27.18 21.30
C THR A 648 3.41 26.81 19.89
N GLN A 649 4.68 26.46 19.72
CA GLN A 649 5.25 25.99 18.45
C GLN A 649 6.00 24.68 18.70
N ASN A 650 5.25 23.65 19.07
CA ASN A 650 5.74 22.36 19.55
C ASN A 650 5.16 21.24 18.68
N ASN A 651 5.83 20.09 18.64
CA ASN A 651 5.32 18.88 18.03
C ASN A 651 4.19 18.29 18.90
N SER A 652 2.94 18.73 18.75
CA SER A 652 1.82 18.24 19.57
C SER A 652 0.45 18.47 18.93
N TYR A 653 -0.54 17.62 19.26
CA TYR A 653 -1.93 17.85 18.83
C TYR A 653 -2.52 19.13 19.45
N ALA A 654 -2.08 19.51 20.64
CA ALA A 654 -2.49 20.79 21.24
C ALA A 654 -1.97 22.03 20.46
N ALA A 655 -0.96 21.86 19.60
CA ALA A 655 -0.42 22.92 18.74
C ALA A 655 -1.19 23.09 17.41
N ILE A 656 -2.30 22.37 17.20
CA ILE A 656 -3.24 22.60 16.09
C ILE A 656 -4.64 23.03 16.57
N GLU A 657 -4.79 23.39 17.85
CA GLU A 657 -6.06 23.93 18.37
C GLU A 657 -6.31 25.38 17.93
N GLY A 658 -7.45 25.57 17.25
CA GLY A 658 -7.93 26.88 16.79
C GLY A 658 -7.22 27.40 15.55
N GLY A 659 -8.00 27.76 14.52
CA GLY A 659 -7.47 28.25 13.25
C GLY A 659 -8.57 28.67 12.28
N TRP A 660 -8.20 28.85 11.01
CA TRP A 660 -9.10 29.27 9.93
C TRP A 660 -8.90 28.41 8.69
N MET A 661 -10.00 28.08 8.02
CA MET A 661 -10.05 27.17 6.87
C MET A 661 -9.26 27.70 5.68
N ASP A 662 -9.25 29.02 5.45
CA ASP A 662 -8.49 29.66 4.37
C ASP A 662 -6.97 29.43 4.47
N VAL A 663 -6.44 29.22 5.68
CA VAL A 663 -5.05 28.80 5.89
C VAL A 663 -4.84 27.37 5.42
N VAL A 664 -5.77 26.47 5.72
CA VAL A 664 -5.70 25.04 5.39
C VAL A 664 -5.92 24.81 3.89
N ILE A 665 -6.81 25.58 3.25
CA ILE A 665 -6.97 25.59 1.78
C ILE A 665 -5.60 25.88 1.14
N ARG A 666 -4.92 26.96 1.56
CA ARG A 666 -3.59 27.31 1.06
C ARG A 666 -2.54 26.22 1.36
N GLN A 667 -2.56 25.64 2.56
CA GLN A 667 -1.56 24.67 3.00
C GLN A 667 -1.70 23.30 2.35
N VAL A 668 -2.91 22.79 2.13
CA VAL A 668 -3.13 21.48 1.51
C VAL A 668 -3.00 21.57 -0.02
N THR A 669 -3.63 22.59 -0.63
CA THR A 669 -3.82 22.65 -2.09
C THR A 669 -2.83 23.55 -2.84
N GLY A 670 -2.23 24.54 -2.16
CA GLY A 670 -1.38 25.55 -2.79
C GLY A 670 -2.16 26.67 -3.51
N LEU A 671 -3.49 26.53 -3.64
CA LEU A 671 -4.37 27.57 -4.18
C LEU A 671 -4.41 28.78 -3.24
N SER A 672 -4.67 29.97 -3.79
CA SER A 672 -5.05 31.10 -2.95
C SER A 672 -6.49 30.92 -2.43
N ALA A 673 -6.84 31.59 -1.34
CA ALA A 673 -8.16 31.47 -0.72
C ALA A 673 -8.72 32.85 -0.36
N THR A 674 -10.02 33.01 -0.52
CA THR A 674 -10.76 34.21 -0.13
C THR A 674 -11.51 33.95 1.17
N SER A 675 -11.59 34.97 2.03
CA SER A 675 -12.31 34.94 3.31
C SER A 675 -13.19 36.18 3.43
N GLN A 676 -14.51 36.00 3.56
CA GLN A 676 -15.48 37.09 3.52
C GLN A 676 -16.61 36.88 4.53
N SER A 677 -16.93 37.92 5.30
CA SER A 677 -18.17 37.89 6.10
C SER A 677 -19.38 37.85 5.18
N VAL A 678 -20.34 36.99 5.50
CA VAL A 678 -21.60 36.83 4.76
C VAL A 678 -22.40 38.15 4.63
N ASN A 679 -22.21 39.10 5.55
CA ASN A 679 -22.80 40.44 5.47
C ASN A 679 -22.30 41.27 4.27
N ASN A 680 -21.14 40.91 3.71
CA ASN A 680 -20.53 41.57 2.55
C ASN A 680 -20.76 40.81 1.24
N MET A 681 -21.57 39.75 1.22
CA MET A 681 -21.89 38.99 0.00
C MET A 681 -23.40 38.87 -0.20
N THR A 682 -23.82 38.48 -1.39
CA THR A 682 -25.23 38.22 -1.72
C THR A 682 -25.54 36.71 -1.65
N GLN A 683 -26.81 36.38 -1.44
CA GLN A 683 -27.27 34.98 -1.45
C GLN A 683 -26.90 34.26 -2.75
N ASN A 684 -27.05 34.93 -3.90
CA ASN A 684 -26.71 34.36 -5.20
C ASN A 684 -25.20 34.10 -5.36
N GLN A 685 -24.32 34.91 -4.76
CA GLN A 685 -22.89 34.60 -4.74
C GLN A 685 -22.61 33.32 -3.95
N LEU A 686 -23.23 33.11 -2.80
CA LEU A 686 -23.05 31.88 -2.03
C LEU A 686 -23.64 30.66 -2.75
N ILE A 687 -24.81 30.79 -3.39
CA ILE A 687 -25.38 29.73 -4.24
C ILE A 687 -24.43 29.40 -5.39
N ASN A 688 -23.84 30.39 -6.05
CA ASN A 688 -22.87 30.14 -7.12
C ASN A 688 -21.63 29.40 -6.61
N LEU A 689 -21.07 29.79 -5.45
CA LEU A 689 -19.94 29.08 -4.82
C LEU A 689 -20.27 27.60 -4.54
N VAL A 690 -21.46 27.31 -4.01
CA VAL A 690 -21.92 25.92 -3.77
C VAL A 690 -22.01 25.07 -5.05
N ASN A 691 -22.12 25.70 -6.23
CA ASN A 691 -22.21 25.02 -7.53
C ASN A 691 -20.95 25.17 -8.39
N SER A 692 -19.80 25.51 -7.80
CA SER A 692 -18.57 25.91 -8.52
C SER A 692 -17.43 24.89 -8.46
N ASN A 693 -17.62 23.77 -7.75
CA ASN A 693 -16.58 22.80 -7.37
C ASN A 693 -15.38 23.44 -6.63
N GLN A 694 -15.57 24.64 -6.06
CA GLN A 694 -14.60 25.29 -5.19
C GLN A 694 -14.70 24.70 -3.78
N ILE A 695 -13.56 24.53 -3.13
CA ILE A 695 -13.47 24.16 -1.71
C ILE A 695 -14.16 25.27 -0.92
N LEU A 696 -15.18 24.94 -0.12
CA LEU A 696 -16.12 25.92 0.45
C LEU A 696 -16.49 25.58 1.90
N THR A 697 -16.18 26.52 2.80
CA THR A 697 -16.36 26.35 4.25
C THR A 697 -17.01 27.58 4.89
N ALA A 698 -17.59 27.39 6.08
CA ALA A 698 -18.16 28.44 6.91
C ALA A 698 -17.67 28.33 8.36
N GLY A 699 -17.19 29.45 8.91
CA GLY A 699 -16.80 29.58 10.31
C GLY A 699 -17.75 30.50 11.07
N PHE A 700 -18.07 30.16 12.32
CA PHE A 700 -19.04 30.87 13.15
C PHE A 700 -18.43 31.26 14.49
N VAL A 701 -18.00 32.53 14.64
CA VAL A 701 -17.29 33.01 15.85
C VAL A 701 -18.05 34.09 16.63
N TYR A 702 -19.20 34.54 16.13
CA TYR A 702 -20.00 35.63 16.72
C TYR A 702 -21.42 35.21 17.12
N GLY A 703 -21.78 33.94 16.97
CA GLY A 703 -23.11 33.42 17.27
C GLY A 703 -23.21 31.90 17.13
N GLY A 704 -24.21 31.33 17.79
CA GLY A 704 -24.60 29.92 17.66
C GLY A 704 -26.12 29.79 17.79
N GLY A 705 -26.69 28.72 17.23
CA GLY A 705 -28.14 28.54 17.10
C GLY A 705 -28.51 27.88 15.78
N PHE A 706 -29.78 27.50 15.61
CA PHE A 706 -30.28 26.83 14.39
C PHE A 706 -29.53 25.53 14.02
N GLY A 707 -28.94 24.84 15.00
CA GLY A 707 -28.08 23.66 14.80
C GLY A 707 -26.59 23.98 14.60
N VAL A 708 -26.22 25.26 14.52
CA VAL A 708 -24.83 25.73 14.37
C VAL A 708 -24.19 25.98 15.74
N VAL A 709 -22.98 25.44 15.92
CA VAL A 709 -22.13 25.60 17.11
C VAL A 709 -21.29 26.87 16.98
N ASN A 710 -21.17 27.64 18.06
CA ASN A 710 -20.31 28.83 18.14
C ASN A 710 -18.85 28.42 18.38
N GLY A 711 -17.91 29.10 17.73
CA GLY A 711 -16.48 28.78 17.71
C GLY A 711 -16.11 27.64 16.76
N HIS A 712 -16.98 27.27 15.82
CA HIS A 712 -16.86 26.03 15.04
C HIS A 712 -16.84 26.26 13.52
N ALA A 713 -16.22 25.31 12.81
CA ALA A 713 -16.09 25.29 11.35
C ALA A 713 -16.95 24.19 10.72
N TYR A 714 -17.49 24.47 9.53
CA TYR A 714 -18.36 23.59 8.76
C TYR A 714 -17.99 23.62 7.28
N THR A 715 -18.25 22.51 6.57
CA THR A 715 -18.27 22.49 5.10
C THR A 715 -19.66 22.91 4.61
N ILE A 716 -19.75 23.69 3.52
CA ILE A 716 -21.04 23.93 2.85
C ILE A 716 -21.11 23.01 1.63
N THR A 717 -21.99 22.01 1.67
CA THR A 717 -21.98 20.93 0.65
C THR A 717 -23.21 20.92 -0.26
N ALA A 718 -24.26 21.69 0.05
CA ALA A 718 -25.45 21.81 -0.80
C ALA A 718 -26.27 23.09 -0.52
N TYR A 719 -27.07 23.50 -1.51
CA TYR A 719 -28.14 24.49 -1.36
C TYR A 719 -29.47 23.88 -1.83
N ASN A 720 -30.46 23.87 -0.95
CA ASN A 720 -31.80 23.37 -1.25
C ASN A 720 -32.72 24.54 -1.62
N ALA A 721 -33.06 24.64 -2.90
CA ALA A 721 -33.90 25.72 -3.42
C ALA A 721 -35.38 25.64 -2.95
N THR A 722 -35.86 24.48 -2.51
CA THR A 722 -37.26 24.27 -2.09
C THR A 722 -37.57 24.93 -0.75
N ASN A 723 -36.61 24.90 0.19
CA ASN A 723 -36.74 25.49 1.53
C ASN A 723 -35.80 26.70 1.74
N GLY A 724 -34.92 27.00 0.78
CA GLY A 724 -33.99 28.14 0.82
C GLY A 724 -32.83 27.96 1.81
N THR A 725 -32.44 26.72 2.15
CA THR A 725 -31.38 26.44 3.12
C THR A 725 -30.08 25.97 2.49
N PHE A 726 -28.97 26.45 3.03
CA PHE A 726 -27.64 25.89 2.85
C PHE A 726 -27.43 24.76 3.87
N TYR A 727 -26.89 23.63 3.40
CA TYR A 727 -26.56 22.50 4.24
C TYR A 727 -25.11 22.59 4.70
N LEU A 728 -24.90 22.48 6.01
CA LEU A 728 -23.62 22.63 6.69
C LEU A 728 -23.21 21.28 7.29
N ARG A 729 -22.22 20.61 6.67
CA ARG A 729 -21.61 19.39 7.20
C ARG A 729 -20.69 19.77 8.36
N ASN A 730 -21.11 19.38 9.56
CA ASN A 730 -20.31 19.43 10.77
C ASN A 730 -19.20 18.35 10.70
N PRO A 731 -17.90 18.68 10.90
CA PRO A 731 -16.79 17.72 10.87
C PRO A 731 -16.84 16.67 12.01
N TRP A 732 -17.73 16.81 12.99
CA TRP A 732 -18.01 15.75 14.00
C TRP A 732 -18.73 14.52 13.43
N GLY A 733 -19.03 14.49 12.13
CA GLY A 733 -19.82 13.42 11.48
C GLY A 733 -21.27 13.33 11.93
N THR A 734 -21.71 14.24 12.82
CA THR A 734 -23.07 14.31 13.37
C THR A 734 -23.45 15.77 13.60
N SER A 735 -24.71 16.06 13.97
CA SER A 735 -25.16 17.42 14.31
C SER A 735 -24.89 18.44 13.19
N HIS A 736 -25.20 18.04 11.96
CA HIS A 736 -25.20 18.90 10.78
C HIS A 736 -26.36 19.91 10.84
N ALA A 737 -26.25 21.03 10.13
CA ALA A 737 -27.26 22.10 10.17
C ALA A 737 -27.81 22.43 8.77
N ASN A 738 -29.07 22.87 8.72
CA ASN A 738 -29.68 23.48 7.53
C ASN A 738 -30.08 24.91 7.89
N VAL A 739 -29.46 25.90 7.25
CA VAL A 739 -29.64 27.32 7.59
C VAL A 739 -30.06 28.15 6.39
N THR A 740 -31.05 29.02 6.59
CA THR A 740 -31.45 30.01 5.58
C THR A 740 -30.40 31.11 5.44
N TRP A 741 -30.47 31.85 4.33
CA TRP A 741 -29.66 33.06 4.12
C TRP A 741 -29.76 34.07 5.28
N SER A 742 -30.98 34.31 5.80
CA SER A 742 -31.20 35.20 6.94
C SER A 742 -30.59 34.67 8.25
N GLN A 743 -30.55 33.35 8.43
CA GLN A 743 -29.89 32.73 9.58
C GLN A 743 -28.37 32.86 9.48
N LEU A 744 -27.76 32.62 8.31
CA LEU A 744 -26.32 32.85 8.08
C LEU A 744 -25.91 34.29 8.41
N LEU A 745 -26.68 35.28 7.92
CA LEU A 745 -26.48 36.69 8.25
C LEU A 745 -26.54 36.93 9.77
N SER A 746 -27.56 36.39 10.45
CA SER A 746 -27.74 36.56 11.90
C SER A 746 -26.66 35.91 12.76
N LEU A 747 -26.07 34.81 12.27
CA LEU A 747 -24.95 34.12 12.91
C LEU A 747 -23.59 34.78 12.60
N GLY A 748 -23.56 35.76 11.69
CA GLY A 748 -22.32 36.47 11.31
C GLY A 748 -21.31 35.58 10.61
N ALA A 749 -21.76 34.60 9.81
CA ALA A 749 -20.91 33.60 9.18
C ALA A 749 -19.72 34.22 8.41
N ILE A 750 -18.56 33.58 8.50
CA ILE A 750 -17.38 33.88 7.69
C ILE A 750 -17.23 32.77 6.68
N ILE A 751 -17.49 33.08 5.41
CA ILE A 751 -17.41 32.14 4.30
C ILE A 751 -15.99 32.18 3.74
N GLN A 752 -15.38 31.01 3.57
CA GLN A 752 -14.01 30.88 3.05
C GLN A 752 -13.97 29.87 1.91
N TRP A 753 -13.33 30.22 0.79
CA TRP A 753 -13.26 29.37 -0.39
C TRP A 753 -11.95 29.47 -1.16
N SER A 754 -11.61 28.41 -1.92
CA SER A 754 -10.45 28.38 -2.82
C SER A 754 -10.67 29.23 -4.06
N ASN A 755 -9.68 30.02 -4.47
CA ASN A 755 -9.69 30.71 -5.75
C ASN A 755 -9.05 29.80 -6.82
N VAL A 756 -9.75 29.57 -7.92
CA VAL A 756 -9.31 28.78 -9.08
C VAL A 756 -8.96 29.69 -10.25
#